data_AF-A0A7Y8I1D9-F1
#
_entry.id   AF-A0A7Y8I1D9-F1
#
_cell.length_a   1.000
_cell.length_b   1.000
_cell.length_c   1.000
_cell.angle_alpha   90.00
_cell.angle_beta   90.00
_cell.angle_gamma   90.00
#
_symmetry.space_group_name_H-M   'P 1'
#
loop_
_entity.id
_entity.type
_entity.pdbx_description
1 polymer ?
#
loop_
_entity_poly.entity_id
_entity_poly.type
_entity_poly.pdbx_seq_one_letter_code
_entity_poly.pdbx_strand_id
1 'polypeptide(L)'
;MPEKDFNDIQFDELIESMRQEDVPAEVWTGARDRVWKQLAAQSQELQAAAPSAAESVCANFREQFAAYHDATLSGARKLLMEDHLGRCPACRRAFAQFEGRSPKVVAMPAATPSPARRFFSQPWAKWAIAASLALVGIYAGRDRIDTALAPGGPAATIASVDGQVFNLNGAALKPGAAVSAAEVLRTGPGSHARLSLADGSQVEVNERSQLAVLAAWSGQTISLERGDVIVEAAKQRRGRLRVVTRDAVASVKGTIFAVSSGVSGSLVGVVRGAVEVEHGGTVKTLAPGQRAVSSPNLEGVELREAVEWSQDRDKYLSLISELKVIERELARTLSPTNRTATRLLSRIPAQTVLYAALPNLGNTIDRAIDIIEQRARDNAALREWWESKGAAEMKSFLERVQTVTPMLGDEIVFVLAGADSWSQAYPLFMAEVRNGQQDSLLQALDGLLAGVEGGRFAREVVDGTLLVTKDAATLARAKASLGQGANSAFARDLAARYSRGVSWLWASDLENLSSRTDAETAAWLGVSKMRNVVIEMRSSAGQDLNEASLAFSGTRSGLASWIAAPAPAGSAEYVPTDALGAFSASTRDPKQVFDELASTVGKFDKGFEKAIGELEARGGINFSNDIAAAVGNDFTFALMPPALPLPGWFFAIEVYNPAGLNSAIEHIIEMSNRELAANKSNVKIALKREVVDGREWLSIDTGNELTKVTWTYDRGYMVMSTDRAIARKAIDTRNGGFPLIHSGLFRQELPPSSSVHQSAFLWVNTQGSLSSLAGLAPNPSIKSLLEDSRPTLVVIDGETERIRAVSRTRLTSLVLDMLASGTLKRTPPPAAKARAQVKL
;
A
#
# COMPACT_ATOMS: atom_id res chain seq x y z
N MET A 1 -77.61 -32.28 8.09
CA MET A 1 -77.28 -32.46 6.67
C MET A 1 -77.09 -31.09 6.07
N PRO A 2 -76.22 -30.94 5.07
CA PRO A 2 -74.75 -30.82 5.06
C PRO A 2 -74.35 -29.32 5.01
N GLU A 3 -73.09 -28.91 4.93
CA GLU A 3 -72.43 -28.57 3.66
C GLU A 3 -70.91 -28.39 3.87
N LYS A 4 -70.16 -28.76 2.84
CA LYS A 4 -68.76 -29.22 2.85
C LYS A 4 -67.73 -28.11 3.05
N ASP A 5 -66.70 -28.44 3.84
CA ASP A 5 -65.34 -27.89 3.76
C ASP A 5 -64.83 -27.93 2.30
N PHE A 6 -64.53 -26.76 1.75
CA PHE A 6 -63.64 -26.60 0.59
C PHE A 6 -62.37 -25.90 1.06
N ASN A 7 -61.27 -26.64 0.99
CA ASN A 7 -59.93 -26.38 1.51
C ASN A 7 -59.20 -25.18 0.88
N ASP A 8 -58.55 -24.36 1.73
CA ASP A 8 -57.47 -23.40 1.38
C ASP A 8 -56.29 -24.06 0.63
N ILE A 9 -56.09 -25.37 0.80
CA ILE A 9 -55.07 -26.16 0.08
C ILE A 9 -55.31 -26.14 -1.44
N GLN A 10 -56.58 -26.09 -1.90
CA GLN A 10 -56.87 -25.94 -3.32
C GLN A 10 -56.60 -24.53 -3.84
N PHE A 11 -56.61 -23.51 -2.98
CA PHE A 11 -56.32 -22.12 -3.37
C PHE A 11 -54.82 -21.91 -3.55
N ASP A 12 -54.00 -22.48 -2.66
CA ASP A 12 -52.54 -22.47 -2.79
C ASP A 12 -52.07 -23.31 -3.99
N GLU A 13 -52.71 -24.46 -4.28
CA GLU A 13 -52.47 -25.20 -5.53
C GLU A 13 -52.91 -24.42 -6.78
N LEU A 14 -54.00 -23.64 -6.70
CA LEU A 14 -54.42 -22.74 -7.79
C LEU A 14 -53.45 -21.57 -8.01
N ILE A 15 -52.91 -20.99 -6.93
CA ILE A 15 -51.94 -19.89 -6.99
C ILE A 15 -50.61 -20.41 -7.55
N GLU A 16 -50.19 -21.60 -7.14
CA GLU A 16 -48.96 -22.22 -7.65
C GLU A 16 -49.14 -22.70 -9.09
N SER A 17 -50.33 -23.17 -9.50
CA SER A 17 -50.63 -23.46 -10.90
C SER A 17 -50.67 -22.19 -11.76
N MET A 18 -51.23 -21.08 -11.27
CA MET A 18 -51.19 -19.77 -11.95
C MET A 18 -49.76 -19.21 -12.07
N ARG A 19 -48.87 -19.56 -11.13
CA ARG A 19 -47.47 -19.10 -11.13
C ARG A 19 -46.58 -19.94 -12.05
N GLN A 20 -46.98 -21.18 -12.35
CA GLN A 20 -46.28 -22.09 -13.27
C GLN A 20 -46.90 -22.14 -14.68
N GLU A 21 -48.02 -21.45 -14.92
CA GLU A 21 -48.63 -21.35 -16.24
C GLU A 21 -47.86 -20.32 -17.09
N ASP A 22 -47.08 -20.80 -18.05
CA ASP A 22 -46.36 -19.95 -18.99
C ASP A 22 -47.37 -19.32 -19.96
N VAL A 23 -47.83 -18.12 -19.61
CA VAL A 23 -48.80 -17.37 -20.41
C VAL A 23 -48.19 -17.05 -21.78
N PRO A 24 -48.81 -17.48 -22.90
CA PRO A 24 -48.28 -17.24 -24.23
C PRO A 24 -48.03 -15.76 -24.46
N ALA A 25 -46.92 -15.41 -25.12
CA ALA A 25 -46.48 -14.03 -25.29
C ALA A 25 -47.57 -13.10 -25.85
N GLU A 26 -48.50 -13.63 -26.66
CA GLU A 26 -49.64 -12.94 -27.26
C GLU A 26 -50.70 -12.49 -26.23
N VAL A 27 -50.89 -13.27 -25.16
CA VAL A 27 -51.80 -12.94 -24.06
C VAL A 27 -51.18 -11.85 -23.17
N TRP A 28 -49.86 -11.89 -22.98
CA TRP A 28 -49.11 -10.82 -22.31
C TRP A 28 -49.16 -9.49 -23.07
N THR A 29 -48.97 -9.49 -24.39
CA THR A 29 -49.13 -8.28 -25.21
C THR A 29 -50.57 -7.78 -25.18
N GLY A 30 -51.56 -8.66 -25.29
CA GLY A 30 -52.98 -8.29 -25.20
C GLY A 30 -53.38 -7.72 -23.82
N ALA A 31 -52.83 -8.25 -22.73
CA ALA A 31 -53.09 -7.75 -21.37
C ALA A 31 -52.40 -6.39 -21.14
N ARG A 32 -51.15 -6.25 -21.58
CA ARG A 32 -50.41 -4.99 -21.54
C ARG A 32 -51.14 -3.89 -22.30
N ASP A 33 -51.63 -4.18 -23.51
CA ASP A 33 -52.29 -3.19 -24.35
C ASP A 33 -53.66 -2.76 -23.77
N ARG A 34 -54.38 -3.66 -23.08
CA ARG A 34 -55.61 -3.33 -22.35
C ARG A 34 -55.35 -2.46 -21.13
N VAL A 35 -54.37 -2.82 -20.30
CA VAL A 35 -53.97 -2.04 -19.12
C VAL A 35 -53.46 -0.66 -19.54
N TRP A 36 -52.74 -0.58 -20.67
CA TRP A 36 -52.25 0.68 -21.18
C TRP A 36 -53.34 1.57 -21.77
N LYS A 37 -54.34 0.99 -22.46
CA LYS A 37 -55.57 1.72 -22.83
C LYS A 37 -56.33 2.26 -21.62
N GLN A 38 -56.35 1.52 -20.51
CA GLN A 38 -57.09 1.90 -19.31
C GLN A 38 -56.38 2.99 -18.50
N LEU A 39 -55.05 2.95 -18.43
CA LEU A 39 -54.21 4.00 -17.82
C LEU A 39 -54.16 5.29 -18.66
N ALA A 40 -54.12 5.15 -20.00
CA ALA A 40 -54.20 6.30 -20.91
C ALA A 40 -55.60 6.95 -20.92
N ALA A 41 -56.67 6.24 -20.59
CA ALA A 41 -58.01 6.81 -20.45
C ALA A 41 -58.21 7.60 -19.14
N GLN A 42 -57.36 7.40 -18.13
CA GLN A 42 -57.49 8.01 -16.80
C GLN A 42 -56.58 9.24 -16.57
N SER A 43 -55.72 9.59 -17.53
CA SER A 43 -54.89 10.80 -17.44
C SER A 43 -54.64 11.42 -18.82
N GLN A 44 -54.95 12.72 -18.95
CA GLN A 44 -54.72 13.48 -20.18
C GLN A 44 -53.21 13.63 -20.51
N GLU A 45 -52.34 13.61 -19.50
CA GLU A 45 -50.88 13.68 -19.70
C GLU A 45 -50.26 12.39 -20.24
N LEU A 46 -50.76 11.20 -19.88
CA LEU A 46 -50.27 9.93 -20.46
C LEU A 46 -50.84 9.67 -21.86
N GLN A 47 -51.96 10.28 -22.23
CA GLN A 47 -52.46 10.29 -23.62
C GLN A 47 -51.48 10.99 -24.58
N ALA A 48 -50.72 11.99 -24.09
CA ALA A 48 -49.65 12.64 -24.85
C ALA A 48 -48.32 11.84 -24.86
N ALA A 49 -48.19 10.86 -23.95
CA ALA A 49 -46.99 10.03 -23.77
C ALA A 49 -47.19 8.57 -24.24
N ALA A 50 -47.99 8.36 -25.28
CA ALA A 50 -48.04 7.08 -25.98
C ALA A 50 -46.64 6.69 -26.54
N PRO A 51 -46.36 5.39 -26.80
CA PRO A 51 -45.09 4.92 -27.39
C PRO A 51 -44.73 5.58 -28.73
N SER A 52 -45.67 6.31 -29.34
CA SER A 52 -45.48 7.08 -30.55
C SER A 52 -44.50 8.24 -30.41
N ALA A 53 -44.13 8.72 -29.22
CA ALA A 53 -43.13 9.79 -29.09
C ALA A 53 -41.69 9.31 -29.35
N ALA A 54 -41.29 8.14 -28.82
CA ALA A 54 -39.95 7.58 -29.06
C ALA A 54 -39.82 6.96 -30.47
N GLU A 55 -40.89 6.34 -30.98
CA GLU A 55 -40.94 5.87 -32.37
C GLU A 55 -41.02 7.03 -33.37
N SER A 56 -41.77 8.11 -33.10
CA SER A 56 -41.82 9.29 -33.99
C SER A 56 -40.50 10.06 -34.02
N VAL A 57 -39.80 10.18 -32.88
CA VAL A 57 -38.48 10.81 -32.83
C VAL A 57 -37.47 9.97 -33.62
N CYS A 58 -37.43 8.65 -33.42
CA CYS A 58 -36.54 7.78 -34.19
C CYS A 58 -36.90 7.73 -35.69
N ALA A 59 -38.19 7.77 -36.05
CA ALA A 59 -38.65 7.84 -37.44
C ALA A 59 -38.18 9.14 -38.12
N ASN A 60 -38.31 10.29 -37.44
CA ASN A 60 -37.85 11.58 -37.95
C ASN A 60 -36.33 11.63 -38.22
N PHE A 61 -35.53 10.87 -37.45
CA PHE A 61 -34.10 10.73 -37.73
C PHE A 61 -33.82 9.70 -38.84
N ARG A 62 -34.59 8.61 -38.93
CA ARG A 62 -34.41 7.59 -39.99
C ARG A 62 -34.69 8.14 -41.39
N GLU A 63 -35.67 9.02 -41.55
CA GLU A 63 -35.95 9.71 -42.82
C GLU A 63 -34.79 10.60 -43.29
N GLN A 64 -33.94 11.03 -42.36
CA GLN A 64 -32.81 11.92 -42.60
C GLN A 64 -31.48 11.18 -42.85
N PHE A 65 -31.49 9.84 -42.86
CA PHE A 65 -30.29 9.02 -43.07
C PHE A 65 -29.62 9.27 -44.42
N ALA A 66 -30.40 9.37 -45.51
CA ALA A 66 -29.85 9.65 -46.83
C ALA A 66 -29.16 11.02 -46.88
N ALA A 67 -29.83 12.06 -46.37
CA ALA A 67 -29.25 13.41 -46.33
C ALA A 67 -28.01 13.51 -45.43
N TYR A 68 -27.93 12.69 -44.37
CA TYR A 68 -26.78 12.67 -43.47
C TYR A 68 -25.61 11.89 -44.08
N HIS A 69 -25.89 10.75 -44.71
CA HIS A 69 -24.93 9.95 -45.45
C HIS A 69 -24.31 10.72 -46.62
N ASP A 70 -25.13 11.45 -47.37
CA ASP A 70 -24.71 12.24 -48.53
C ASP A 70 -24.12 13.62 -48.14
N ALA A 71 -23.94 13.86 -46.83
CA ALA A 71 -23.41 15.10 -46.24
C ALA A 71 -24.16 16.39 -46.63
N THR A 72 -25.44 16.28 -47.00
CA THR A 72 -26.30 17.42 -47.37
C THR A 72 -27.02 18.05 -46.17
N LEU A 73 -26.96 17.41 -45.00
CA LEU A 73 -27.44 17.94 -43.72
C LEU A 73 -26.45 18.94 -43.11
N SER A 74 -26.87 20.20 -42.95
CA SER A 74 -26.04 21.30 -42.43
C SER A 74 -26.48 21.83 -41.07
N GLY A 75 -25.56 22.49 -40.38
CA GLY A 75 -25.81 23.23 -39.14
C GLY A 75 -26.33 22.38 -37.97
N ALA A 76 -27.30 22.91 -37.23
CA ALA A 76 -27.82 22.31 -36.00
C ALA A 76 -28.44 20.92 -36.21
N ARG A 77 -28.93 20.61 -37.41
CA ARG A 77 -29.60 19.33 -37.69
C ARG A 77 -28.62 18.16 -37.81
N LYS A 78 -27.41 18.42 -38.31
CA LYS A 78 -26.33 17.43 -38.35
C LYS A 78 -25.86 17.05 -36.94
N LEU A 79 -25.67 18.04 -36.07
CA LEU A 79 -25.31 17.85 -34.67
C LEU A 79 -26.35 17.02 -33.89
N LEU A 80 -27.64 17.26 -34.13
CA LEU A 80 -28.72 16.47 -33.52
C LEU A 80 -28.74 15.01 -34.02
N MET A 81 -28.41 14.77 -35.30
CA MET A 81 -28.27 13.42 -35.85
C MET A 81 -27.10 12.65 -35.22
N GLU A 82 -25.94 13.31 -35.09
CA GLU A 82 -24.74 12.74 -34.49
C GLU A 82 -24.96 12.38 -33.00
N ASP A 83 -25.58 13.28 -32.22
CA ASP A 83 -25.93 13.01 -30.82
C ASP A 83 -26.93 11.84 -30.69
N HIS A 84 -27.95 11.79 -31.56
CA HIS A 84 -28.95 10.72 -31.53
C HIS A 84 -28.36 9.35 -31.89
N LEU A 85 -27.52 9.26 -32.94
CA LEU A 85 -26.81 8.02 -33.30
C LEU A 85 -25.80 7.60 -32.21
N GLY A 86 -25.24 8.57 -31.49
CA GLY A 86 -24.39 8.38 -30.32
C GLY A 86 -25.11 7.77 -29.11
N ARG A 87 -26.42 8.01 -28.95
CA ARG A 87 -27.20 7.56 -27.78
C ARG A 87 -28.18 6.42 -28.06
N CYS A 88 -28.67 6.26 -29.30
CA CYS A 88 -29.70 5.28 -29.66
C CYS A 88 -29.12 4.04 -30.39
N PRO A 89 -29.02 2.87 -29.73
CA PRO A 89 -28.46 1.65 -30.35
C PRO A 89 -29.34 1.04 -31.44
N ALA A 90 -30.65 1.35 -31.46
CA ALA A 90 -31.56 0.92 -32.52
C ALA A 90 -31.36 1.72 -33.81
N CYS A 91 -31.26 3.05 -33.73
CA CYS A 91 -30.98 3.91 -34.88
C CYS A 91 -29.55 3.71 -35.42
N ARG A 92 -28.57 3.40 -34.56
CA ARG A 92 -27.21 3.03 -35.01
C ARG A 92 -27.19 1.75 -35.84
N ARG A 93 -27.92 0.72 -35.40
CA ARG A 93 -28.07 -0.53 -36.17
C ARG A 93 -28.81 -0.31 -37.49
N ALA A 94 -29.87 0.50 -37.48
CA ALA A 94 -30.61 0.85 -38.70
C ALA A 94 -29.76 1.67 -39.69
N PHE A 95 -28.94 2.60 -39.20
CA PHE A 95 -28.02 3.38 -40.05
C PHE A 95 -26.90 2.50 -40.64
N ALA A 96 -26.34 1.57 -39.86
CA ALA A 96 -25.37 0.60 -40.37
C ALA A 96 -25.97 -0.35 -41.42
N GLN A 97 -27.26 -0.69 -41.31
CA GLN A 97 -27.99 -1.42 -42.34
C GLN A 97 -28.23 -0.57 -43.59
N PHE A 98 -28.57 0.71 -43.43
CA PHE A 98 -28.72 1.68 -44.51
C PHE A 98 -27.40 1.90 -45.29
N GLU A 99 -26.26 1.98 -44.61
CA GLU A 99 -24.92 2.06 -45.21
C GLU A 99 -24.46 0.73 -45.87
N GLY A 100 -25.27 -0.33 -45.82
CA GLY A 100 -24.90 -1.66 -46.31
C GLY A 100 -23.78 -2.33 -45.50
N ARG A 101 -23.49 -1.84 -44.28
CA ARG A 101 -22.47 -2.34 -43.36
C ARG A 101 -22.99 -3.40 -42.38
N SER A 102 -24.10 -4.08 -42.71
CA SER A 102 -24.52 -5.23 -41.93
C SER A 102 -23.44 -6.32 -41.99
N PRO A 103 -23.13 -7.00 -40.87
CA PRO A 103 -22.27 -8.17 -40.93
C PRO A 103 -23.00 -9.22 -41.77
N LYS A 104 -22.50 -9.43 -42.99
CA LYS A 104 -22.83 -10.61 -43.80
C LYS A 104 -22.50 -11.82 -42.93
N VAL A 105 -23.51 -12.57 -42.52
CA VAL A 105 -23.31 -13.93 -42.02
C VAL A 105 -22.77 -14.73 -43.21
N VAL A 106 -21.45 -14.81 -43.30
CA VAL A 106 -20.76 -15.66 -44.28
C VAL A 106 -20.77 -17.06 -43.72
N ALA A 107 -21.54 -17.95 -44.34
CA ALA A 107 -21.36 -19.39 -44.15
C ALA A 107 -19.92 -19.75 -44.55
N MET A 108 -19.14 -20.30 -43.62
CA MET A 108 -17.77 -20.74 -43.90
C MET A 108 -17.78 -21.82 -44.99
N PRO A 109 -16.94 -21.71 -46.04
CA PRO A 109 -16.70 -22.81 -46.96
C PRO A 109 -15.88 -23.90 -46.27
N ALA A 110 -16.21 -25.15 -46.56
CA ALA A 110 -15.52 -26.32 -46.04
C ALA A 110 -14.05 -26.36 -46.50
N ALA A 111 -13.12 -26.19 -45.56
CA ALA A 111 -11.70 -26.42 -45.79
C ALA A 111 -11.33 -27.87 -45.51
N THR A 112 -10.59 -28.46 -46.45
CA THR A 112 -9.97 -29.78 -46.40
C THR A 112 -8.90 -29.89 -45.29
N PRO A 113 -8.61 -31.11 -44.80
CA PRO A 113 -7.93 -31.29 -43.51
C PRO A 113 -6.40 -31.21 -43.62
N SER A 114 -5.78 -30.47 -42.69
CA SER A 114 -4.33 -30.46 -42.44
C SER A 114 -3.97 -31.31 -41.21
N PRO A 115 -2.69 -31.71 -41.03
CA PRO A 115 -2.28 -32.97 -40.38
C PRO A 115 -2.25 -32.98 -38.84
N ALA A 116 -3.04 -32.11 -38.19
CA ALA A 116 -3.14 -32.06 -36.72
C ALA A 116 -4.03 -33.20 -36.13
N ARG A 117 -4.55 -34.09 -36.98
CA ARG A 117 -5.49 -35.17 -36.63
C ARG A 117 -4.83 -36.47 -36.15
N ARG A 118 -3.67 -36.39 -35.49
CA ARG A 118 -3.06 -37.55 -34.79
C ARG A 118 -3.00 -37.43 -33.26
N PHE A 119 -3.36 -36.28 -32.69
CA PHE A 119 -3.35 -36.09 -31.23
C PHE A 119 -4.67 -36.51 -30.55
N PHE A 120 -5.78 -36.54 -31.29
CA PHE A 120 -7.13 -36.82 -30.75
C PHE A 120 -7.60 -38.29 -30.87
N SER A 121 -6.77 -39.21 -31.35
CA SER A 121 -7.13 -40.63 -31.50
C SER A 121 -6.72 -41.51 -30.31
N GLN A 122 -6.26 -40.91 -29.20
CA GLN A 122 -5.82 -41.65 -28.03
C GLN A 122 -6.95 -41.72 -26.97
N PRO A 123 -7.23 -42.90 -26.37
CA PRO A 123 -8.37 -43.11 -25.49
C PRO A 123 -8.38 -42.24 -24.22
N TRP A 124 -7.22 -41.68 -23.80
CA TRP A 124 -7.12 -40.77 -22.66
C TRP A 124 -7.70 -39.37 -22.94
N ALA A 125 -7.81 -38.93 -24.20
CA ALA A 125 -8.37 -37.61 -24.54
C ALA A 125 -9.89 -37.51 -24.26
N LYS A 126 -10.60 -38.66 -24.31
CA LYS A 126 -12.02 -38.75 -23.91
C LYS A 126 -12.18 -38.60 -22.39
N TRP A 127 -11.24 -39.14 -21.62
CA TRP A 127 -11.18 -38.94 -20.17
C TRP A 127 -10.76 -37.52 -19.78
N ALA A 128 -9.94 -36.85 -20.58
CA ALA A 128 -9.58 -35.44 -20.35
C ALA A 128 -10.77 -34.49 -20.53
N ILE A 129 -11.65 -34.72 -21.52
CA ILE A 129 -12.87 -33.91 -21.71
C ILE A 129 -13.90 -34.21 -20.61
N ALA A 130 -14.06 -35.48 -20.21
CA ALA A 130 -14.92 -35.85 -19.09
C ALA A 130 -14.40 -35.28 -17.75
N ALA A 131 -13.08 -35.30 -17.51
CA ALA A 131 -12.45 -34.69 -16.34
C ALA A 131 -12.57 -33.17 -16.35
N SER A 132 -12.52 -32.53 -17.52
CA SER A 132 -12.71 -31.09 -17.68
C SER A 132 -14.16 -30.69 -17.40
N LEU A 133 -15.14 -31.43 -17.90
CA LEU A 133 -16.56 -31.21 -17.61
C LEU A 133 -16.90 -31.52 -16.13
N ALA A 134 -16.25 -32.53 -15.53
CA ALA A 134 -16.37 -32.82 -14.10
C ALA A 134 -15.74 -31.73 -13.24
N LEU A 135 -14.57 -31.20 -13.61
CA LEU A 135 -13.92 -30.07 -12.93
C LEU A 135 -14.74 -28.79 -13.06
N VAL A 136 -15.31 -28.51 -14.23
CA VAL A 136 -16.22 -27.37 -14.44
C VAL A 136 -17.52 -27.55 -13.66
N GLY A 137 -18.06 -28.77 -13.58
CA GLY A 137 -19.22 -29.09 -12.75
C GLY A 137 -18.94 -28.97 -11.24
N ILE A 138 -17.78 -29.43 -10.76
CA ILE A 138 -17.32 -29.27 -9.37
C ILE A 138 -17.06 -27.80 -9.05
N TYR A 139 -16.50 -27.04 -9.99
CA TYR A 139 -16.23 -25.61 -9.83
C TYR A 139 -17.52 -24.77 -9.85
N ALA A 140 -18.45 -25.05 -10.76
CA ALA A 140 -19.76 -24.39 -10.84
C ALA A 140 -20.72 -24.85 -9.72
N GLY A 141 -20.54 -26.06 -9.18
CA GLY A 141 -21.29 -26.60 -8.05
C GLY A 141 -20.65 -26.35 -6.68
N ARG A 142 -19.49 -25.66 -6.63
CA ARG A 142 -18.67 -25.48 -5.43
C ARG A 142 -19.49 -24.92 -4.26
N ASP A 143 -20.25 -23.85 -4.45
CA ASP A 143 -21.02 -23.21 -3.38
C ASP A 143 -22.17 -24.10 -2.86
N ARG A 144 -22.76 -24.92 -3.75
CA ARG A 144 -23.80 -25.89 -3.37
C ARG A 144 -23.23 -27.10 -2.63
N ILE A 145 -22.03 -27.56 -2.99
CA ILE A 145 -21.31 -28.63 -2.29
C ILE A 145 -20.82 -28.14 -0.92
N ASP A 146 -20.33 -26.89 -0.83
CA ASP A 146 -19.84 -26.25 0.41
C ASP A 146 -20.96 -26.01 1.42
N THR A 147 -22.19 -25.72 0.94
CA THR A 147 -23.40 -25.61 1.79
C THR A 147 -23.97 -26.98 2.16
N ALA A 148 -23.95 -27.96 1.25
CA ALA A 148 -24.47 -29.31 1.50
C ALA A 148 -23.59 -30.16 2.45
N LEU A 149 -22.31 -29.82 2.57
CA LEU A 149 -21.35 -30.46 3.49
C LEU A 149 -21.18 -29.69 4.81
N ALA A 150 -21.94 -28.62 5.04
CA ALA A 150 -21.94 -27.90 6.31
C ALA A 150 -22.46 -28.81 7.45
N PRO A 151 -21.90 -28.71 8.67
CA PRO A 151 -22.38 -29.50 9.81
C PRO A 151 -23.88 -29.30 10.04
N GLY A 152 -24.66 -30.38 10.11
CA GLY A 152 -26.09 -30.30 10.38
C GLY A 152 -26.36 -29.71 11.77
N GLY A 153 -27.12 -28.62 11.83
CA GLY A 153 -27.45 -27.88 13.05
C GLY A 153 -27.86 -26.44 12.77
N PRO A 154 -28.32 -25.67 13.78
CA PRO A 154 -28.62 -24.26 13.62
C PRO A 154 -27.34 -23.45 13.35
N ALA A 155 -27.41 -22.44 12.48
CA ALA A 155 -26.25 -21.63 12.10
C ALA A 155 -25.76 -20.76 13.26
N ALA A 156 -26.69 -20.26 14.07
CA ALA A 156 -26.43 -19.58 15.33
C ALA A 156 -27.54 -19.89 16.34
N THR A 157 -27.26 -19.69 17.62
CA THR A 157 -28.25 -19.68 18.70
C THR A 157 -28.22 -18.34 19.41
N ILE A 158 -29.38 -17.84 19.82
CA ILE A 158 -29.45 -16.60 20.57
C ILE A 158 -29.01 -16.87 22.01
N ALA A 159 -27.84 -16.36 22.41
CA ALA A 159 -27.30 -16.53 23.75
C ALA A 159 -28.03 -15.64 24.76
N SER A 160 -28.26 -14.37 24.41
CA SER A 160 -29.04 -13.43 25.23
C SER A 160 -29.70 -12.36 24.35
N VAL A 161 -30.80 -11.81 24.85
CA VAL A 161 -31.52 -10.67 24.25
C VAL A 161 -31.81 -9.67 25.34
N ASP A 162 -31.47 -8.43 25.09
CA ASP A 162 -31.94 -7.27 25.83
C ASP A 162 -32.85 -6.46 24.89
N GLY A 163 -34.14 -6.33 25.20
CA GLY A 163 -35.13 -5.77 24.28
C GLY A 163 -35.74 -6.80 23.30
N GLN A 164 -35.85 -6.45 22.02
CA GLN A 164 -36.58 -7.24 21.02
C GLN A 164 -35.70 -7.55 19.79
N VAL A 165 -35.63 -8.84 19.45
CA VAL A 165 -35.00 -9.37 18.23
C VAL A 165 -36.08 -10.03 17.40
N PHE A 166 -36.12 -9.74 16.11
CA PHE A 166 -37.11 -10.27 15.18
C PHE A 166 -36.43 -10.96 14.00
N ASN A 167 -37.09 -11.95 13.42
CA ASN A 167 -36.77 -12.40 12.07
C ASN A 167 -37.56 -11.61 11.01
N LEU A 168 -37.34 -11.89 9.73
CA LEU A 168 -38.06 -11.21 8.63
C LEU A 168 -39.58 -11.36 8.67
N ASN A 169 -40.08 -12.42 9.31
CA ASN A 169 -41.52 -12.67 9.46
C ASN A 169 -42.12 -11.88 10.64
N GLY A 170 -41.32 -11.05 11.32
CA GLY A 170 -41.74 -10.28 12.48
C GLY A 170 -41.90 -11.11 13.76
N ALA A 171 -41.49 -12.38 13.76
CA ALA A 171 -41.54 -13.22 14.95
C ALA A 171 -40.43 -12.82 15.92
N ALA A 172 -40.81 -12.53 17.18
CA ALA A 172 -39.86 -12.22 18.23
C ALA A 172 -39.08 -13.48 18.64
N LEU A 173 -37.76 -13.39 18.63
CA LEU A 173 -36.86 -14.48 19.00
C LEU A 173 -36.43 -14.33 20.45
N LYS A 174 -36.47 -15.44 21.20
CA LYS A 174 -36.11 -15.49 22.63
C LYS A 174 -34.69 -16.08 22.81
N PRO A 175 -34.03 -15.83 23.95
CA PRO A 175 -32.81 -16.55 24.30
C PRO A 175 -33.01 -18.08 24.19
N GLY A 176 -32.01 -18.77 23.65
CA GLY A 176 -32.05 -20.20 23.33
C GLY A 176 -32.68 -20.54 21.97
N ALA A 177 -33.26 -19.58 21.25
CA ALA A 177 -33.80 -19.82 19.92
C ALA A 177 -32.69 -20.16 18.92
N ALA A 178 -32.94 -21.18 18.10
CA ALA A 178 -32.12 -21.56 16.97
C ALA A 178 -32.38 -20.62 15.79
N VAL A 179 -31.31 -20.15 15.16
CA VAL A 179 -31.34 -19.32 13.95
C VAL A 179 -30.86 -20.16 12.78
N SER A 180 -31.68 -20.24 11.74
CA SER A 180 -31.37 -21.02 10.55
C SER A 180 -30.32 -20.32 9.68
N ALA A 181 -29.59 -21.09 8.87
CA ALA A 181 -28.68 -20.48 7.90
C ALA A 181 -29.44 -19.57 6.94
N ALA A 182 -28.88 -18.40 6.65
CA ALA A 182 -29.48 -17.32 5.84
C ALA A 182 -30.75 -16.68 6.45
N GLU A 183 -31.15 -17.04 7.67
CA GLU A 183 -32.22 -16.33 8.37
C GLU A 183 -31.73 -14.94 8.78
N VAL A 184 -32.47 -13.92 8.37
CA VAL A 184 -32.14 -12.53 8.66
C VAL A 184 -32.73 -12.13 10.02
N LEU A 185 -31.87 -11.65 10.89
CA LEU A 185 -32.16 -11.14 12.22
C LEU A 185 -32.16 -9.62 12.22
N ARG A 186 -33.07 -9.03 13.01
CA ARG A 186 -33.18 -7.59 13.23
C ARG A 186 -33.30 -7.27 14.72
N THR A 187 -32.48 -6.35 15.21
CA THR A 187 -32.64 -5.79 16.56
C THR A 187 -33.51 -4.52 16.49
N GLY A 188 -34.44 -4.38 17.43
CA GLY A 188 -35.25 -3.18 17.59
C GLY A 188 -34.46 -1.98 18.15
N PRO A 189 -35.07 -0.78 18.21
CA PRO A 189 -34.51 0.35 18.96
C PRO A 189 -34.28 -0.02 20.43
N GLY A 190 -33.15 0.41 20.99
CA GLY A 190 -32.73 0.09 22.37
C GLY A 190 -32.56 -1.40 22.66
N SER A 191 -32.46 -2.25 21.62
CA SER A 191 -32.38 -3.70 21.77
C SER A 191 -30.99 -4.21 21.37
N HIS A 192 -30.41 -5.09 22.19
CA HIS A 192 -29.12 -5.73 21.93
C HIS A 192 -29.29 -7.25 21.93
N ALA A 193 -28.46 -7.94 21.15
CA ALA A 193 -28.47 -9.39 21.11
C ALA A 193 -27.06 -9.95 21.15
N ARG A 194 -26.91 -11.11 21.80
CA ARG A 194 -25.69 -11.92 21.73
C ARG A 194 -26.01 -13.22 21.02
N LEU A 195 -25.27 -13.53 19.96
CA LEU A 195 -25.42 -14.73 19.15
C LEU A 195 -24.22 -15.63 19.38
N SER A 196 -24.48 -16.91 19.67
CA SER A 196 -23.46 -17.96 19.70
C SER A 196 -23.51 -18.73 18.39
N LEU A 197 -22.43 -18.64 17.62
CA LEU A 197 -22.32 -19.29 16.32
C LEU A 197 -21.95 -20.77 16.49
N ALA A 198 -22.31 -21.61 15.52
CA ALA A 198 -21.99 -23.04 15.58
C ALA A 198 -20.47 -23.35 15.62
N ASP A 199 -19.61 -22.40 15.23
CA ASP A 199 -18.16 -22.52 15.27
C ASP A 199 -17.53 -22.09 16.61
N GLY A 200 -18.38 -21.72 17.58
CA GLY A 200 -18.00 -21.25 18.91
C GLY A 200 -17.76 -19.74 19.00
N SER A 201 -17.88 -18.99 17.90
CA SER A 201 -17.74 -17.53 17.91
C SER A 201 -18.94 -16.87 18.60
N GLN A 202 -18.70 -15.74 19.27
CA GLN A 202 -19.74 -14.91 19.87
C GLN A 202 -19.87 -13.61 19.09
N VAL A 203 -21.11 -13.17 18.84
CA VAL A 203 -21.40 -11.92 18.13
C VAL A 203 -22.34 -11.08 18.97
N GLU A 204 -21.89 -9.91 19.39
CA GLU A 204 -22.75 -8.86 19.93
C GLU A 204 -23.32 -8.04 18.80
N VAL A 205 -24.61 -7.75 18.89
CA VAL A 205 -25.39 -7.05 17.87
C VAL A 205 -26.01 -5.82 18.50
N ASN A 206 -25.70 -4.65 17.94
CA ASN A 206 -26.21 -3.37 18.41
C ASN A 206 -27.68 -3.18 18.02
N GLU A 207 -28.34 -2.17 18.58
CA GLU A 207 -29.70 -1.78 18.19
C GLU A 207 -29.80 -1.46 16.69
N ARG A 208 -31.00 -1.65 16.12
CA ARG A 208 -31.32 -1.34 14.71
C ARG A 208 -30.45 -2.06 13.66
N SER A 209 -29.71 -3.09 14.06
CA SER A 209 -28.85 -3.88 13.20
C SER A 209 -29.63 -4.95 12.45
N GLN A 210 -29.17 -5.28 11.24
CA GLN A 210 -29.72 -6.36 10.43
C GLN A 210 -28.58 -7.23 9.91
N LEU A 211 -28.62 -8.51 10.24
CA LEU A 211 -27.60 -9.48 9.82
C LEU A 211 -28.19 -10.85 9.52
N ALA A 212 -27.46 -11.66 8.75
CA ALA A 212 -27.74 -13.07 8.55
C ALA A 212 -26.46 -13.89 8.72
N VAL A 213 -26.59 -15.12 9.24
CA VAL A 213 -25.46 -16.05 9.38
C VAL A 213 -25.56 -17.12 8.30
N LEU A 214 -24.51 -17.23 7.49
CA LEU A 214 -24.37 -18.24 6.45
C LEU A 214 -23.36 -19.29 6.93
N ALA A 215 -23.82 -20.53 7.06
CA ALA A 215 -22.96 -21.66 7.39
C ALA A 215 -22.43 -22.29 6.09
N ALA A 216 -21.10 -22.46 6.00
CA ALA A 216 -20.44 -23.17 4.90
C ALA A 216 -19.30 -24.03 5.45
N TRP A 217 -18.96 -25.12 4.75
CA TRP A 217 -17.84 -26.00 5.12
C TRP A 217 -16.47 -25.26 5.10
N SER A 218 -16.32 -24.23 4.26
CA SER A 218 -15.15 -23.36 4.22
C SER A 218 -15.04 -22.31 5.35
N GLY A 219 -16.06 -22.20 6.22
CA GLY A 219 -16.11 -21.28 7.36
C GLY A 219 -17.41 -20.48 7.41
N GLN A 220 -17.75 -19.91 8.57
CA GLN A 220 -18.97 -19.13 8.73
C GLN A 220 -18.84 -17.72 8.13
N THR A 221 -19.94 -17.20 7.58
CA THR A 221 -20.01 -15.84 7.05
C THR A 221 -21.18 -15.09 7.66
N ILE A 222 -20.92 -13.94 8.26
CA ILE A 222 -21.93 -13.02 8.79
C ILE A 222 -22.15 -11.95 7.72
N SER A 223 -23.34 -11.91 7.12
CA SER A 223 -23.74 -10.82 6.22
C SER A 223 -24.37 -9.71 7.04
N LEU A 224 -23.70 -8.56 7.16
CA LEU A 224 -24.16 -7.38 7.89
C LEU A 224 -24.68 -6.32 6.92
N GLU A 225 -26.00 -6.24 6.79
CA GLU A 225 -26.68 -5.31 5.89
C GLU A 225 -26.64 -3.87 6.41
N ARG A 226 -26.79 -3.70 7.73
CA ARG A 226 -26.70 -2.42 8.43
C ARG A 226 -26.54 -2.61 9.94
N GLY A 227 -26.03 -1.58 10.61
CA GLY A 227 -25.84 -1.53 12.06
C GLY A 227 -24.44 -1.94 12.48
N ASP A 228 -24.29 -2.28 13.75
CA ASP A 228 -22.99 -2.52 14.38
C ASP A 228 -22.94 -3.89 15.03
N VAL A 229 -21.81 -4.56 14.87
CA VAL A 229 -21.53 -5.85 15.51
C VAL A 229 -20.12 -5.88 16.08
N ILE A 230 -19.97 -6.53 17.23
CA ILE A 230 -18.66 -6.91 17.76
C ILE A 230 -18.56 -8.42 17.70
N VAL A 231 -17.52 -8.90 17.06
CA VAL A 231 -17.32 -10.32 16.80
C VAL A 231 -16.12 -10.80 17.61
N GLU A 232 -16.38 -11.69 18.56
CA GLU A 232 -15.38 -12.49 19.23
C GLU A 232 -15.28 -13.84 18.50
N ALA A 233 -14.41 -13.86 17.49
CA ALA A 233 -14.25 -15.03 16.64
C ALA A 233 -13.49 -16.14 17.38
N ALA A 234 -14.02 -17.36 17.38
CA ALA A 234 -13.32 -18.52 17.90
C ALA A 234 -12.11 -18.91 17.01
N LYS A 235 -11.10 -19.54 17.60
CA LYS A 235 -9.88 -19.93 16.87
C LYS A 235 -10.17 -21.09 15.91
N GLN A 236 -10.20 -20.79 14.62
CA GLN A 236 -10.45 -21.77 13.57
C GLN A 236 -9.17 -22.53 13.17
N ARG A 237 -9.21 -23.87 13.15
CA ARG A 237 -8.09 -24.72 12.66
C ARG A 237 -8.12 -24.90 11.13
N ARG A 238 -9.30 -24.85 10.52
CA ARG A 238 -9.56 -24.89 9.08
C ARG A 238 -10.64 -23.86 8.76
N GLY A 239 -10.55 -23.16 7.63
CA GLY A 239 -11.48 -22.07 7.27
C GLY A 239 -11.14 -20.71 7.88
N ARG A 240 -12.05 -19.74 7.69
CA ARG A 240 -12.01 -18.37 8.24
C ARG A 240 -13.43 -17.91 8.55
N LEU A 241 -13.61 -17.15 9.63
CA LEU A 241 -14.86 -16.42 9.85
C LEU A 241 -14.80 -15.14 9.00
N ARG A 242 -15.89 -14.84 8.29
CA ARG A 242 -16.01 -13.63 7.46
C ARG A 242 -17.16 -12.77 7.93
N VAL A 243 -16.97 -11.45 7.96
CA VAL A 243 -18.05 -10.47 8.05
C VAL A 243 -18.11 -9.72 6.75
N VAL A 244 -19.20 -9.87 6.02
CA VAL A 244 -19.44 -9.21 4.73
C VAL A 244 -20.39 -8.04 4.99
N THR A 245 -19.95 -6.85 4.62
CA THR A 245 -20.77 -5.63 4.56
C THR A 245 -21.02 -5.28 3.10
N ARG A 246 -21.75 -4.20 2.83
CA ARG A 246 -21.98 -3.73 1.45
C ARG A 246 -20.67 -3.33 0.75
N ASP A 247 -19.73 -2.78 1.51
CA ASP A 247 -18.53 -2.18 0.93
C ASP A 247 -17.25 -2.96 1.25
N ALA A 248 -17.23 -3.78 2.30
CA ALA A 248 -16.02 -4.44 2.79
C ALA A 248 -16.24 -5.88 3.29
N VAL A 249 -15.20 -6.70 3.18
CA VAL A 249 -15.16 -8.07 3.72
C VAL A 249 -14.05 -8.20 4.74
N ALA A 250 -14.40 -8.46 6.01
CA ALA A 250 -13.45 -8.73 7.08
C ALA A 250 -13.28 -10.23 7.29
N SER A 251 -12.06 -10.77 7.15
CA SER A 251 -11.72 -12.18 7.30
C SER A 251 -10.77 -12.41 8.47
N VAL A 252 -11.08 -13.39 9.34
CA VAL A 252 -10.31 -13.63 10.58
C VAL A 252 -10.07 -15.11 10.90
N LYS A 253 -9.10 -15.35 11.79
CA LYS A 253 -8.79 -16.67 12.38
C LYS A 253 -8.60 -16.58 13.90
N GLY A 254 -9.65 -16.18 14.62
CA GLY A 254 -9.63 -16.02 16.07
C GLY A 254 -9.20 -14.62 16.50
N THR A 255 -10.14 -13.69 16.58
CA THR A 255 -9.89 -12.24 16.63
C THR A 255 -11.10 -11.55 17.25
N ILE A 256 -10.88 -10.48 18.02
CA ILE A 256 -11.94 -9.60 18.53
C ILE A 256 -11.90 -8.31 17.74
N PHE A 257 -13.00 -8.01 17.05
CA PHE A 257 -13.07 -6.85 16.18
C PHE A 257 -14.50 -6.31 16.08
N ALA A 258 -14.62 -5.01 15.86
CA ALA A 258 -15.87 -4.32 15.63
C ALA A 258 -16.07 -4.10 14.13
N VAL A 259 -17.31 -4.25 13.67
CA VAL A 259 -17.72 -3.92 12.31
C VAL A 259 -18.98 -3.09 12.37
N SER A 260 -18.94 -1.92 11.73
CA SER A 260 -20.07 -1.01 11.56
C SER A 260 -20.39 -0.89 10.08
N SER A 261 -21.68 -0.92 9.72
CA SER A 261 -22.16 -0.83 8.34
C SER A 261 -23.33 0.15 8.26
N GLY A 262 -23.19 1.23 7.49
CA GLY A 262 -24.18 2.30 7.39
C GLY A 262 -24.16 3.03 6.06
N VAL A 263 -24.94 4.11 5.96
CA VAL A 263 -25.05 4.93 4.73
C VAL A 263 -23.77 5.67 4.38
N SER A 264 -22.97 6.00 5.40
CA SER A 264 -21.68 6.68 5.25
C SER A 264 -20.54 5.74 4.88
N GLY A 265 -20.79 4.42 4.86
CA GLY A 265 -19.82 3.37 4.58
C GLY A 265 -19.73 2.33 5.70
N SER A 266 -18.66 1.56 5.67
CA SER A 266 -18.35 0.44 6.56
C SER A 266 -17.04 0.73 7.30
N LEU A 267 -17.00 0.47 8.61
CA LEU A 267 -15.81 0.60 9.46
C LEU A 267 -15.48 -0.77 10.05
N VAL A 268 -14.21 -1.16 9.97
CA VAL A 268 -13.69 -2.37 10.61
C VAL A 268 -12.56 -1.99 11.55
N GLY A 269 -12.71 -2.34 12.82
CA GLY A 269 -11.80 -1.96 13.89
C GLY A 269 -11.30 -3.16 14.68
N VAL A 270 -9.99 -3.28 14.91
CA VAL A 270 -9.43 -4.47 15.59
C VAL A 270 -9.14 -4.17 17.04
N VAL A 271 -9.75 -4.94 17.94
CA VAL A 271 -9.48 -4.87 19.37
C VAL A 271 -8.35 -5.83 19.76
N ARG A 272 -8.37 -7.06 19.23
CA ARG A 272 -7.38 -8.11 19.51
C ARG A 272 -7.21 -9.07 18.33
N GLY A 273 -5.97 -9.44 18.00
CA GLY A 273 -5.66 -10.36 16.91
C GLY A 273 -5.35 -9.62 15.61
N ALA A 274 -5.69 -10.20 14.46
CA ALA A 274 -5.48 -9.56 13.16
C ALA A 274 -6.66 -9.83 12.23
N VAL A 275 -7.09 -8.79 11.51
CA VAL A 275 -8.20 -8.86 10.55
C VAL A 275 -7.68 -8.57 9.14
N GLU A 276 -7.99 -9.41 8.17
CA GLU A 276 -7.80 -9.08 6.75
C GLU A 276 -9.09 -8.42 6.24
N VAL A 277 -9.01 -7.14 5.86
CA VAL A 277 -10.13 -6.36 5.31
C VAL A 277 -9.94 -6.19 3.82
N GLU A 278 -10.90 -6.64 3.04
CA GLU A 278 -10.98 -6.42 1.61
C GLU A 278 -11.97 -5.29 1.31
N HIS A 279 -11.54 -4.25 0.62
CA HIS A 279 -12.39 -3.12 0.20
C HIS A 279 -11.88 -2.57 -1.14
N GLY A 280 -12.79 -2.35 -2.09
CA GLY A 280 -12.44 -1.77 -3.41
C GLY A 280 -11.42 -2.59 -4.21
N GLY A 281 -11.35 -3.92 -4.00
CA GLY A 281 -10.35 -4.80 -4.62
C GLY A 281 -8.97 -4.78 -3.97
N THR A 282 -8.80 -4.07 -2.84
CA THR A 282 -7.55 -4.06 -2.05
C THR A 282 -7.73 -4.86 -0.76
N VAL A 283 -6.70 -5.62 -0.35
CA VAL A 283 -6.69 -6.39 0.89
C VAL A 283 -5.70 -5.76 1.88
N LYS A 284 -6.19 -5.35 3.05
CA LYS A 284 -5.42 -4.71 4.14
C LYS A 284 -5.49 -5.58 5.40
N THR A 285 -4.35 -5.97 5.95
CA THR A 285 -4.30 -6.58 7.29
C THR A 285 -4.26 -5.48 8.35
N LEU A 286 -5.12 -5.58 9.36
CA LEU A 286 -5.22 -4.68 10.50
C LEU A 286 -4.70 -5.36 11.77
N ALA A 287 -3.84 -4.65 12.50
CA ALA A 287 -3.32 -5.03 13.82
C ALA A 287 -4.19 -4.47 14.97
N PRO A 288 -4.00 -4.91 16.22
CA PRO A 288 -4.76 -4.37 17.36
C PRO A 288 -4.65 -2.85 17.47
N GLY A 289 -5.77 -2.18 17.71
CA GLY A 289 -5.87 -0.71 17.74
C GLY A 289 -5.97 -0.04 16.38
N GLN A 290 -5.79 -0.78 15.28
CA GLN A 290 -5.95 -0.26 13.92
C GLN A 290 -7.39 -0.37 13.42
N ARG A 291 -7.71 0.45 12.40
CA ARG A 291 -9.01 0.45 11.71
C ARG A 291 -8.87 0.59 10.20
N ALA A 292 -9.91 0.20 9.49
CA ALA A 292 -10.16 0.48 8.09
C ALA A 292 -11.56 1.06 7.92
N VAL A 293 -11.70 2.00 6.99
CA VAL A 293 -12.98 2.61 6.63
C VAL A 293 -13.17 2.50 5.12
N SER A 294 -14.40 2.30 4.67
CA SER A 294 -14.74 2.24 3.23
C SER A 294 -14.99 3.61 2.59
N SER A 295 -14.99 4.69 3.39
CA SER A 295 -15.36 6.03 2.95
C SER A 295 -14.61 7.11 3.74
N PRO A 296 -14.16 8.21 3.08
CA PRO A 296 -13.49 9.33 3.75
C PRO A 296 -14.33 9.98 4.87
N ASN A 297 -15.66 9.93 4.76
CA ASN A 297 -16.57 10.52 5.76
C ASN A 297 -16.47 9.84 7.14
N LEU A 298 -15.87 8.65 7.20
CA LEU A 298 -15.67 7.88 8.43
C LEU A 298 -14.24 8.03 9.00
N GLU A 299 -13.36 8.83 8.36
CA GLU A 299 -11.99 9.03 8.84
C GLU A 299 -11.92 9.66 10.23
N GLY A 300 -12.91 10.47 10.63
CA GLY A 300 -12.98 11.05 11.98
C GLY A 300 -13.45 10.09 13.08
N VAL A 301 -14.04 8.94 12.74
CA VAL A 301 -14.65 8.01 13.70
C VAL A 301 -13.56 7.15 14.36
N GLU A 302 -13.43 7.27 15.68
CA GLU A 302 -12.42 6.52 16.44
C GLU A 302 -12.86 5.08 16.72
N LEU A 303 -11.89 4.17 16.87
CA LEU A 303 -12.17 2.78 17.28
C LEU A 303 -12.94 2.71 18.61
N ARG A 304 -12.71 3.67 19.51
CA ARG A 304 -13.40 3.79 20.78
C ARG A 304 -14.91 3.95 20.61
N GLU A 305 -15.33 4.79 19.67
CA GLU A 305 -16.73 5.06 19.36
C GLU A 305 -17.43 3.78 18.84
N ALA A 306 -16.72 2.99 18.03
CA ALA A 306 -17.24 1.74 17.46
C ALA A 306 -17.49 0.62 18.49
N VAL A 307 -16.92 0.70 19.69
CA VAL A 307 -17.09 -0.29 20.77
C VAL A 307 -17.85 0.25 21.99
N GLU A 308 -18.20 1.55 22.00
CA GLU A 308 -18.75 2.23 23.17
C GLU A 308 -20.14 1.72 23.57
N TRP A 309 -20.93 1.27 22.60
CA TRP A 309 -22.26 0.70 22.82
C TRP A 309 -22.23 -0.71 23.43
N SER A 310 -21.08 -1.39 23.44
CA SER A 310 -20.97 -2.76 23.93
C SER A 310 -21.23 -2.86 25.42
N GLN A 311 -21.82 -3.98 25.84
CA GLN A 311 -21.94 -4.33 27.26
C GLN A 311 -20.56 -4.60 27.89
N ASP A 312 -19.57 -4.98 27.08
CA ASP A 312 -18.18 -5.23 27.47
C ASP A 312 -17.25 -4.03 27.13
N ARG A 313 -17.78 -2.81 26.96
CA ARG A 313 -17.02 -1.62 26.57
C ARG A 313 -15.79 -1.36 27.45
N ASP A 314 -15.92 -1.53 28.76
CA ASP A 314 -14.84 -1.23 29.71
C ASP A 314 -13.67 -2.22 29.52
N LYS A 315 -13.96 -3.47 29.17
CA LYS A 315 -12.97 -4.50 28.79
C LYS A 315 -12.20 -4.08 27.53
N TYR A 316 -12.89 -3.62 26.49
CA TYR A 316 -12.27 -3.26 25.21
C TYR A 316 -11.46 -1.95 25.27
N LEU A 317 -11.97 -0.93 25.95
CA LEU A 317 -11.26 0.35 26.10
C LEU A 317 -10.03 0.24 27.01
N SER A 318 -10.11 -0.59 28.05
CA SER A 318 -8.99 -0.91 28.92
C SER A 318 -7.84 -1.61 28.16
N LEU A 319 -8.15 -2.57 27.28
CA LEU A 319 -7.15 -3.23 26.44
C LEU A 319 -6.39 -2.27 25.52
N ILE A 320 -7.12 -1.37 24.84
CA ILE A 320 -6.52 -0.45 23.85
C ILE A 320 -5.64 0.59 24.54
N SER A 321 -6.07 1.10 25.70
CA SER A 321 -5.33 2.11 26.46
C SER A 321 -4.05 1.52 27.08
N GLU A 322 -4.12 0.34 27.69
CA GLU A 322 -2.94 -0.31 28.27
C GLU A 322 -1.86 -0.65 27.24
N LEU A 323 -2.25 -1.14 26.06
CA LEU A 323 -1.29 -1.48 25.00
C LEU A 323 -0.47 -0.27 24.55
N LYS A 324 -1.08 0.91 24.39
CA LYS A 324 -0.37 2.15 24.05
C LYS A 324 0.56 2.64 25.15
N VAL A 325 0.31 2.27 26.40
CA VAL A 325 1.19 2.65 27.51
C VAL A 325 2.35 1.66 27.64
N ILE A 326 2.09 0.35 27.47
CA ILE A 326 3.12 -0.70 27.35
C ILE A 326 4.09 -0.35 26.22
N GLU A 327 3.56 -0.01 25.05
CA GLU A 327 4.38 0.38 23.90
C GLU A 327 5.31 1.55 24.23
N ARG A 328 4.79 2.60 24.88
CA ARG A 328 5.58 3.78 25.30
C ARG A 328 6.62 3.46 26.38
N GLU A 329 6.31 2.55 27.29
CA GLU A 329 7.21 2.17 28.39
C GLU A 329 8.31 1.22 27.91
N LEU A 330 7.97 0.25 27.06
CA LEU A 330 8.94 -0.58 26.32
C LEU A 330 9.85 0.28 25.45
N ALA A 331 9.28 1.24 24.72
CA ALA A 331 9.99 2.23 23.92
C ALA A 331 11.03 3.05 24.69
N ARG A 332 10.82 3.30 25.98
CA ARG A 332 11.77 4.02 26.86
C ARG A 332 12.80 3.08 27.47
N THR A 333 12.38 1.86 27.80
CA THR A 333 13.20 0.86 28.48
C THR A 333 14.15 0.13 27.53
N LEU A 334 13.74 -0.04 26.26
CA LEU A 334 14.48 -0.73 25.21
C LEU A 334 15.45 0.16 24.43
N SER A 335 15.50 1.48 24.69
CA SER A 335 16.47 2.38 24.06
C SER A 335 17.89 1.93 24.41
N PRO A 336 18.67 1.39 23.45
CA PRO A 336 19.95 0.77 23.78
C PRO A 336 20.97 1.82 24.18
N THR A 337 21.72 1.54 25.24
CA THR A 337 22.83 2.38 25.70
C THR A 337 23.84 2.60 24.57
N ASN A 338 24.29 3.84 24.38
CA ASN A 338 25.35 4.15 23.44
C ASN A 338 26.64 3.46 23.88
N ARG A 339 27.21 2.64 23.00
CA ARG A 339 28.54 2.06 23.17
C ARG A 339 29.56 3.00 22.59
N THR A 340 30.52 3.42 23.41
CA THR A 340 31.59 4.35 23.01
C THR A 340 32.87 3.66 22.55
N ALA A 341 32.96 2.35 22.77
CA ALA A 341 34.06 1.49 22.38
C ALA A 341 33.58 0.04 22.23
N THR A 342 34.39 -0.78 21.55
CA THR A 342 34.18 -2.23 21.40
C THR A 342 35.53 -2.96 21.47
N ARG A 343 35.56 -4.13 22.09
CA ARG A 343 36.74 -5.03 22.06
C ARG A 343 36.74 -5.98 20.86
N LEU A 344 35.60 -6.13 20.19
CA LEU A 344 35.45 -7.03 19.05
C LEU A 344 36.07 -6.46 17.78
N LEU A 345 36.21 -5.13 17.69
CA LEU A 345 36.83 -4.47 16.54
C LEU A 345 38.31 -4.84 16.36
N SER A 346 39.07 -5.02 17.45
CA SER A 346 40.45 -5.50 17.37
C SER A 346 40.58 -6.97 16.95
N ARG A 347 39.45 -7.68 16.80
CA ARG A 347 39.39 -9.10 16.46
C ARG A 347 38.78 -9.37 15.09
N ILE A 348 38.38 -8.35 14.33
CA ILE A 348 37.76 -8.58 13.03
C ILE A 348 38.72 -9.30 12.05
N PRO A 349 38.23 -10.25 11.24
CA PRO A 349 39.05 -10.92 10.25
C PRO A 349 39.60 -9.98 9.16
N ALA A 350 40.66 -10.40 8.47
CA ALA A 350 41.08 -9.76 7.23
C ALA A 350 39.95 -9.73 6.19
N GLN A 351 39.97 -8.72 5.30
CA GLN A 351 38.94 -8.55 4.25
C GLN A 351 37.51 -8.56 4.81
N THR A 352 37.28 -7.83 5.90
CA THR A 352 35.93 -7.64 6.44
C THR A 352 35.13 -6.75 5.49
N VAL A 353 34.10 -7.31 4.88
CA VAL A 353 33.21 -6.63 3.92
C VAL A 353 32.00 -6.02 4.62
N LEU A 354 31.50 -6.68 5.66
CA LEU A 354 30.33 -6.23 6.42
C LEU A 354 30.61 -6.35 7.91
N TYR A 355 30.22 -5.33 8.68
CA TYR A 355 30.26 -5.28 10.13
C TYR A 355 28.93 -4.76 10.64
N ALA A 356 28.18 -5.60 11.36
CA ALA A 356 26.93 -5.21 11.98
C ALA A 356 27.02 -5.46 13.50
N ALA A 357 26.83 -4.41 14.30
CA ALA A 357 26.92 -4.47 15.75
C ALA A 357 25.57 -4.16 16.40
N LEU A 358 25.11 -5.08 17.23
CA LEU A 358 23.84 -5.03 17.93
C LEU A 358 24.09 -5.07 19.44
N PRO A 359 23.31 -4.33 20.23
CA PRO A 359 23.38 -4.41 21.68
C PRO A 359 22.89 -5.79 22.12
N ASN A 360 23.54 -6.38 23.11
CA ASN A 360 23.00 -7.56 23.76
C ASN A 360 21.80 -7.16 24.62
N LEU A 361 20.59 -7.54 24.20
CA LEU A 361 19.35 -7.15 24.85
C LEU A 361 18.91 -8.10 25.96
N GLY A 362 19.71 -9.11 26.34
CA GLY A 362 19.32 -10.14 27.32
C GLY A 362 18.65 -9.58 28.57
N ASN A 363 19.33 -8.68 29.29
CA ASN A 363 18.83 -8.06 30.52
C ASN A 363 17.65 -7.08 30.29
N THR A 364 17.35 -6.75 29.04
CA THR A 364 16.25 -5.86 28.68
C THR A 364 15.00 -6.64 28.28
N ILE A 365 15.16 -7.88 27.81
CA ILE A 365 14.05 -8.82 27.58
C ILE A 365 13.37 -9.14 28.92
N ASP A 366 14.14 -9.39 29.99
CA ASP A 366 13.59 -9.65 31.33
C ASP A 366 12.73 -8.47 31.81
N ARG A 367 13.26 -7.25 31.73
CA ARG A 367 12.53 -6.03 32.10
C ARG A 367 11.27 -5.83 31.26
N ALA A 368 11.31 -6.15 29.97
CA ALA A 368 10.15 -6.07 29.09
C ALA A 368 9.07 -7.08 29.49
N ILE A 369 9.47 -8.32 29.79
CA ILE A 369 8.58 -9.38 30.30
C ILE A 369 7.98 -8.94 31.64
N ASP A 370 8.78 -8.42 32.57
CA ASP A 370 8.34 -7.94 33.88
C ASP A 370 7.31 -6.82 33.77
N ILE A 371 7.52 -5.83 32.88
CA ILE A 371 6.56 -4.75 32.64
C ILE A 371 5.22 -5.32 32.17
N ILE A 372 5.25 -6.26 31.22
CA ILE A 372 4.04 -6.90 30.70
C ILE A 372 3.37 -7.74 31.79
N GLU A 373 4.13 -8.46 32.62
CA GLU A 373 3.63 -9.26 33.73
C GLU A 373 2.99 -8.40 34.83
N GLN A 374 3.66 -7.33 35.26
CA GLN A 374 3.14 -6.41 36.25
C GLN A 374 1.80 -5.83 35.79
N ARG A 375 1.72 -5.36 34.54
CA ARG A 375 0.46 -4.83 34.01
C ARG A 375 -0.59 -5.89 33.77
N ALA A 376 -0.19 -7.12 33.43
CA ALA A 376 -1.12 -8.25 33.33
C ALA A 376 -1.75 -8.60 34.69
N ARG A 377 -1.10 -8.28 35.83
CA ARG A 377 -1.72 -8.42 37.15
C ARG A 377 -2.83 -7.40 37.35
N ASP A 378 -2.69 -6.19 36.82
CA ASP A 378 -3.65 -5.11 37.04
C ASP A 378 -4.74 -5.06 35.95
N ASN A 379 -4.53 -5.71 34.79
CA ASN A 379 -5.48 -5.77 33.69
C ASN A 379 -5.87 -7.21 33.33
N ALA A 380 -7.13 -7.58 33.61
CA ALA A 380 -7.66 -8.93 33.38
C ALA A 380 -7.60 -9.37 31.90
N ALA A 381 -7.79 -8.44 30.96
CA ALA A 381 -7.82 -8.76 29.55
C ALA A 381 -6.40 -8.89 28.96
N LEU A 382 -5.44 -8.10 29.46
CA LEU A 382 -4.02 -8.31 29.17
C LEU A 382 -3.51 -9.63 29.75
N ARG A 383 -3.97 -10.00 30.96
CA ARG A 383 -3.68 -11.30 31.59
C ARG A 383 -4.10 -12.47 30.71
N GLU A 384 -5.34 -12.44 30.23
CA GLU A 384 -5.89 -13.47 29.34
C GLU A 384 -5.08 -13.63 28.04
N TRP A 385 -4.55 -12.51 27.49
CA TRP A 385 -3.63 -12.57 26.36
C TRP A 385 -2.25 -13.12 26.73
N TRP A 386 -1.68 -12.69 27.86
CA TRP A 386 -0.34 -13.09 28.30
C TRP A 386 -0.26 -14.58 28.69
N GLU A 387 -1.39 -15.16 29.08
CA GLU A 387 -1.57 -16.59 29.37
C GLU A 387 -1.94 -17.41 28.11
N SER A 388 -2.10 -16.76 26.95
CA SER A 388 -2.48 -17.45 25.72
C SER A 388 -1.34 -18.29 25.12
N LYS A 389 -1.71 -19.31 24.32
CA LYS A 389 -0.73 -20.20 23.65
C LYS A 389 0.29 -19.47 22.77
N GLY A 390 -0.13 -18.40 22.06
CA GLY A 390 0.79 -17.63 21.22
C GLY A 390 1.80 -16.82 22.05
N ALA A 391 1.37 -16.27 23.18
CA ALA A 391 2.28 -15.65 24.14
C ALA A 391 3.21 -16.70 24.78
N ALA A 392 2.73 -17.91 25.05
CA ALA A 392 3.55 -19.01 25.55
C ALA A 392 4.63 -19.46 24.56
N GLU A 393 4.31 -19.54 23.26
CA GLU A 393 5.30 -19.83 22.20
C GLU A 393 6.36 -18.74 22.10
N MET A 394 5.96 -17.47 22.19
CA MET A 394 6.87 -16.32 22.24
C MET A 394 7.75 -16.35 23.49
N LYS A 395 7.18 -16.59 24.67
CA LYS A 395 7.93 -16.77 25.93
C LYS A 395 8.94 -17.89 25.81
N SER A 396 8.55 -19.05 25.29
CA SER A 396 9.47 -20.19 25.07
C SER A 396 10.61 -19.87 24.09
N PHE A 397 10.38 -19.02 23.09
CA PHE A 397 11.47 -18.52 22.24
C PHE A 397 12.38 -17.55 22.98
N LEU A 398 11.82 -16.58 23.69
CA LEU A 398 12.58 -15.60 24.49
C LEU A 398 13.41 -16.28 25.58
N GLU A 399 12.83 -17.25 26.28
CA GLU A 399 13.51 -18.09 27.28
C GLU A 399 14.71 -18.82 26.69
N ARG A 400 14.56 -19.41 25.49
CA ARG A 400 15.67 -20.06 24.79
C ARG A 400 16.79 -19.07 24.49
N VAL A 401 16.48 -17.86 24.03
CA VAL A 401 17.48 -16.81 23.77
C VAL A 401 18.09 -16.29 25.08
N GLN A 402 17.32 -16.19 26.16
CA GLN A 402 17.75 -15.83 27.51
C GLN A 402 18.68 -16.88 28.13
N THR A 403 18.70 -18.12 27.65
CA THR A 403 19.72 -19.07 28.13
C THR A 403 21.13 -18.68 27.72
N VAL A 404 21.30 -18.01 26.57
CA VAL A 404 22.61 -17.70 25.98
C VAL A 404 23.03 -16.26 26.25
N THR A 405 22.11 -15.31 26.10
CA THR A 405 22.41 -13.87 26.14
C THR A 405 23.09 -13.38 27.43
N PRO A 406 22.76 -13.86 28.65
CA PRO A 406 23.43 -13.40 29.87
C PRO A 406 24.90 -13.84 29.98
N MET A 407 25.30 -14.87 29.25
CA MET A 407 26.69 -15.36 29.22
C MET A 407 27.57 -14.59 28.24
N LEU A 408 26.97 -13.77 27.38
CA LEU A 408 27.65 -12.91 26.42
C LEU A 408 27.89 -11.51 27.01
N GLY A 409 28.88 -10.81 26.46
CA GLY A 409 29.12 -9.39 26.74
C GLY A 409 27.99 -8.51 26.21
N ASP A 410 28.13 -7.20 26.36
CA ASP A 410 27.05 -6.24 26.06
C ASP A 410 26.84 -6.01 24.54
N GLU A 411 27.60 -6.71 23.70
CA GLU A 411 27.62 -6.53 22.26
C GLU A 411 27.69 -7.87 21.52
N ILE A 412 26.92 -7.93 20.44
CA ILE A 412 26.92 -8.99 19.45
C ILE A 412 27.28 -8.38 18.11
N VAL A 413 28.25 -8.97 17.42
CA VAL A 413 28.75 -8.53 16.12
C VAL A 413 28.55 -9.62 15.08
N PHE A 414 28.03 -9.25 13.92
CA PHE A 414 27.96 -10.06 12.72
C PHE A 414 28.93 -9.51 11.68
N VAL A 415 29.76 -10.38 11.14
CA VAL A 415 30.76 -10.06 10.13
C VAL A 415 30.53 -10.90 8.88
N LEU A 416 30.71 -10.31 7.70
CA LEU A 416 31.05 -11.05 6.49
C LEU A 416 32.49 -10.74 6.11
N ALA A 417 33.32 -11.76 5.90
CA ALA A 417 34.74 -11.56 5.64
C ALA A 417 35.36 -12.60 4.71
N GLY A 418 36.63 -12.37 4.37
CA GLY A 418 37.53 -13.33 3.73
C GLY A 418 37.26 -13.57 2.24
N ALA A 419 36.73 -12.56 1.54
CA ALA A 419 36.70 -12.54 0.10
C ALA A 419 36.53 -11.13 -0.47
N ASP A 420 36.90 -10.99 -1.74
CA ASP A 420 36.72 -9.76 -2.52
C ASP A 420 35.34 -9.72 -3.24
N SER A 421 34.42 -10.63 -2.87
CA SER A 421 33.03 -10.65 -3.37
C SER A 421 32.02 -11.16 -2.33
N TRP A 422 30.78 -10.63 -2.38
CA TRP A 422 29.68 -11.03 -1.49
C TRP A 422 29.37 -12.54 -1.52
N SER A 423 29.56 -13.20 -2.66
CA SER A 423 29.26 -14.64 -2.82
C SER A 423 30.30 -15.57 -2.20
N GLN A 424 31.51 -15.07 -1.98
CA GLN A 424 32.63 -15.85 -1.44
C GLN A 424 32.91 -15.51 0.03
N ALA A 425 32.41 -14.37 0.51
CA ALA A 425 32.51 -13.97 1.90
C ALA A 425 31.80 -14.99 2.80
N TYR A 426 32.39 -15.26 3.96
CA TYR A 426 31.80 -16.16 4.95
C TYR A 426 31.18 -15.39 6.11
N PRO A 427 30.06 -15.86 6.67
CA PRO A 427 29.47 -15.27 7.87
C PRO A 427 30.23 -15.66 9.13
N LEU A 428 30.43 -14.69 10.02
CA LEU A 428 31.02 -14.89 11.34
C LEU A 428 30.22 -14.10 12.37
N PHE A 429 29.65 -14.81 13.34
CA PHE A 429 29.10 -14.22 14.55
C PHE A 429 30.20 -14.11 15.60
N MET A 430 30.26 -12.97 16.28
CA MET A 430 31.25 -12.67 17.31
C MET A 430 30.55 -12.06 18.53
N ALA A 431 30.90 -12.53 19.72
CA ALA A 431 30.47 -11.91 20.97
C ALA A 431 31.54 -12.15 22.05
N GLU A 432 31.75 -11.19 22.95
CA GLU A 432 32.57 -11.45 24.14
C GLU A 432 31.86 -12.48 25.03
N VAL A 433 32.64 -13.35 25.66
CA VAL A 433 32.15 -14.32 26.65
C VAL A 433 32.45 -13.77 28.03
N ARG A 434 31.45 -13.74 28.92
CA ARG A 434 31.68 -13.32 30.31
C ARG A 434 32.61 -14.30 31.01
N ASN A 435 33.48 -13.79 31.87
CA ASN A 435 34.48 -14.59 32.58
C ASN A 435 33.85 -15.80 33.28
N GLY A 436 34.42 -17.00 33.06
CA GLY A 436 33.96 -18.26 33.66
C GLY A 436 32.69 -18.86 33.04
N GLN A 437 32.10 -18.26 32.00
CA GLN A 437 30.86 -18.75 31.36
C GLN A 437 31.10 -19.56 30.09
N GLN A 438 32.35 -19.85 29.71
CA GLN A 438 32.69 -20.48 28.43
C GLN A 438 32.02 -21.85 28.24
N ASP A 439 32.16 -22.76 29.20
CA ASP A 439 31.62 -24.11 29.05
C ASP A 439 30.09 -24.11 29.10
N SER A 440 29.51 -23.32 30.01
CA SER A 440 28.06 -23.12 30.14
C SER A 440 27.46 -22.52 28.86
N LEU A 441 28.16 -21.58 28.23
CA LEU A 441 27.74 -20.95 26.98
C LEU A 441 27.70 -21.95 25.83
N LEU A 442 28.77 -22.76 25.68
CA LEU A 442 28.82 -23.76 24.62
C LEU A 442 27.72 -24.82 24.78
N GLN A 443 27.43 -25.23 26.02
CA GLN A 443 26.34 -26.14 26.34
C GLN A 443 24.96 -25.53 26.06
N ALA A 444 24.74 -24.26 26.44
CA ALA A 444 23.48 -23.57 26.16
C ALA A 444 23.27 -23.36 24.65
N LEU A 445 24.33 -23.08 23.90
CA LEU A 445 24.27 -22.97 22.44
C LEU A 445 23.90 -24.30 21.77
N ASP A 446 24.37 -25.44 22.29
CA ASP A 446 23.94 -26.76 21.82
C ASP A 446 22.43 -26.93 21.96
N GLY A 447 21.87 -26.57 23.13
CA GLY A 447 20.43 -26.62 23.36
C GLY A 447 19.64 -25.69 22.45
N LEU A 448 20.13 -24.45 22.24
CA LEU A 448 19.50 -23.46 21.37
C LEU A 448 19.46 -23.93 19.90
N LEU A 449 20.53 -24.58 19.44
CA LEU A 449 20.71 -24.97 18.03
C LEU A 449 20.19 -26.38 17.70
N ALA A 450 19.83 -27.19 18.69
CA ALA A 450 19.40 -28.58 18.52
C ALA A 450 18.14 -28.78 17.64
N GLY A 451 17.36 -27.72 17.37
CA GLY A 451 16.13 -27.77 16.57
C GLY A 451 16.17 -27.01 15.23
N VAL A 452 17.33 -26.48 14.82
CA VAL A 452 17.44 -25.70 13.57
C VAL A 452 17.73 -26.63 12.39
N GLU A 453 16.74 -26.87 11.52
CA GLU A 453 16.94 -27.59 10.25
C GLU A 453 17.82 -26.75 9.31
N GLY A 454 18.95 -27.29 8.85
CA GLY A 454 19.77 -26.64 7.80
C GLY A 454 21.29 -26.66 7.96
N GLY A 455 21.86 -27.18 9.04
CA GLY A 455 23.31 -27.40 9.18
C GLY A 455 23.84 -27.18 10.59
N ARG A 456 24.79 -28.03 11.02
CA ARG A 456 25.48 -27.86 12.31
C ARG A 456 26.41 -26.65 12.22
N PHE A 457 26.05 -25.55 12.88
CA PHE A 457 26.95 -24.40 13.02
C PHE A 457 28.20 -24.79 13.81
N ALA A 458 29.37 -24.44 13.29
CA ALA A 458 30.62 -24.58 14.02
C ALA A 458 30.84 -23.38 14.94
N ARG A 459 31.30 -23.66 16.16
CA ARG A 459 31.51 -22.64 17.18
C ARG A 459 32.72 -22.96 18.04
N GLU A 460 33.41 -21.92 18.48
CA GLU A 460 34.55 -22.02 19.39
C GLU A 460 34.74 -20.70 20.12
N VAL A 461 35.29 -20.75 21.34
CA VAL A 461 35.70 -19.56 22.08
C VAL A 461 37.22 -19.41 21.94
N VAL A 462 37.66 -18.27 21.39
CA VAL A 462 39.08 -17.95 21.16
C VAL A 462 39.37 -16.63 21.88
N ASP A 463 40.33 -16.62 22.80
CA ASP A 463 40.69 -15.44 23.61
C ASP A 463 39.48 -14.73 24.24
N GLY A 464 38.54 -15.49 24.81
CA GLY A 464 37.32 -14.95 25.42
C GLY A 464 36.29 -14.40 24.42
N THR A 465 36.47 -14.62 23.11
CA THR A 465 35.49 -14.26 22.06
C THR A 465 34.84 -15.52 21.51
N LEU A 466 33.51 -15.60 21.60
CA LEU A 466 32.74 -16.63 20.92
C LEU A 466 32.72 -16.34 19.42
N LEU A 467 33.09 -17.34 18.63
CA LEU A 467 32.98 -17.35 17.17
C LEU A 467 31.93 -18.39 16.77
N VAL A 468 30.95 -18.02 15.95
CA VAL A 468 29.98 -18.97 15.35
C VAL A 468 29.90 -18.77 13.84
N THR A 469 29.95 -19.86 13.08
CA THR A 469 29.86 -19.83 11.62
C THR A 469 29.21 -21.10 11.08
N LYS A 470 29.07 -21.21 9.76
CA LYS A 470 28.30 -22.26 9.08
C LYS A 470 28.91 -23.67 9.20
N ASP A 471 30.25 -23.79 9.24
CA ASP A 471 30.95 -25.08 9.30
C ASP A 471 32.38 -24.96 9.83
N ALA A 472 32.99 -26.11 10.19
CA ALA A 472 34.31 -26.17 10.82
C ALA A 472 35.44 -25.67 9.90
N ALA A 473 35.34 -25.88 8.59
CA ALA A 473 36.33 -25.39 7.64
C ALA A 473 36.33 -23.86 7.57
N THR A 474 35.14 -23.25 7.61
CA THR A 474 34.95 -21.81 7.67
C THR A 474 35.44 -21.24 8.99
N LEU A 475 35.19 -21.94 10.11
CA LEU A 475 35.68 -21.54 11.43
C LEU A 475 37.22 -21.52 11.47
N ALA A 476 37.87 -22.55 10.92
CA ALA A 476 39.33 -22.60 10.82
C ALA A 476 39.90 -21.42 10.02
N ARG A 477 39.27 -21.06 8.89
CA ARG A 477 39.65 -19.88 8.08
C ARG A 477 39.44 -18.56 8.84
N ALA A 478 38.31 -18.42 9.54
CA ALA A 478 38.01 -17.25 10.35
C ALA A 478 39.06 -17.06 11.46
N LYS A 479 39.40 -18.13 12.18
CA LYS A 479 40.44 -18.13 13.23
C LYS A 479 41.80 -17.73 12.67
N ALA A 480 42.20 -18.27 11.52
CA ALA A 480 43.50 -17.97 10.91
C ALA A 480 43.66 -16.50 10.51
N SER A 481 42.56 -15.79 10.24
CA SER A 481 42.54 -14.39 9.82
C SER A 481 42.09 -13.41 10.91
N LEU A 482 41.75 -13.90 12.11
CA LEU A 482 41.19 -13.12 13.21
C LEU A 482 42.15 -12.00 13.63
N GLY A 483 41.63 -10.78 13.81
CA GLY A 483 42.38 -9.59 14.20
C GLY A 483 43.22 -8.94 13.10
N GLN A 484 43.44 -9.62 11.96
CA GLN A 484 44.23 -9.04 10.85
C GLN A 484 43.55 -7.82 10.20
N GLY A 485 42.22 -7.71 10.31
CA GLY A 485 41.46 -6.56 9.80
C GLY A 485 41.48 -5.32 10.71
N ALA A 486 42.00 -5.43 11.93
CA ALA A 486 41.90 -4.38 12.97
C ALA A 486 42.58 -3.05 12.57
N ASN A 487 43.60 -3.08 11.71
CA ASN A 487 44.34 -1.90 11.26
C ASN A 487 43.85 -1.33 9.92
N SER A 488 42.76 -1.89 9.36
CA SER A 488 42.18 -1.40 8.10
C SER A 488 41.67 0.04 8.21
N ALA A 489 41.53 0.73 7.07
CA ALA A 489 40.86 2.03 7.02
C ALA A 489 39.40 1.92 7.49
N PHE A 490 38.73 0.82 7.14
CA PHE A 490 37.38 0.50 7.60
C PHE A 490 37.28 0.37 9.11
N ALA A 491 38.19 -0.38 9.76
CA ALA A 491 38.22 -0.49 11.22
C ALA A 491 38.45 0.87 11.91
N ARG A 492 39.28 1.74 11.33
CA ARG A 492 39.47 3.11 11.85
C ARG A 492 38.20 3.96 11.74
N ASP A 493 37.44 3.86 10.64
CA ASP A 493 36.15 4.53 10.49
C ASP A 493 35.13 4.01 11.53
N LEU A 494 35.06 2.69 11.74
CA LEU A 494 34.20 2.10 12.77
C LEU A 494 34.59 2.61 14.17
N ALA A 495 35.89 2.64 14.51
CA ALA A 495 36.36 3.15 15.80
C ALA A 495 35.97 4.62 16.03
N ALA A 496 36.05 5.45 15.00
CA ALA A 496 35.62 6.85 15.05
C ALA A 496 34.10 6.99 15.23
N ARG A 497 33.30 6.01 14.77
CA ARG A 497 31.85 5.99 15.01
C ARG A 497 31.53 5.58 16.43
N TYR A 498 32.17 4.52 16.93
CA TYR A 498 32.06 4.10 18.32
C TYR A 498 32.36 5.26 19.26
N SER A 499 33.43 6.04 19.05
CA SER A 499 33.77 7.15 19.96
C SER A 499 32.68 8.22 20.10
N ARG A 500 31.76 8.34 19.14
CA ARG A 500 30.59 9.24 19.17
C ARG A 500 29.36 8.62 19.85
N GLY A 501 29.44 7.36 20.28
CA GLY A 501 28.37 6.57 20.87
C GLY A 501 27.48 5.91 19.81
N VAL A 502 27.37 4.59 19.84
CA VAL A 502 26.56 3.80 18.90
C VAL A 502 25.63 2.84 19.66
N SER A 503 24.32 2.94 19.40
CA SER A 503 23.32 1.98 19.87
C SER A 503 23.32 0.74 18.99
N TRP A 504 23.19 0.87 17.68
CA TRP A 504 23.44 -0.20 16.70
C TRP A 504 24.10 0.36 15.44
N LEU A 505 24.82 -0.51 14.73
CA LEU A 505 25.62 -0.17 13.56
C LEU A 505 25.48 -1.25 12.51
N TRP A 506 25.38 -0.84 11.25
CA TRP A 506 25.58 -1.68 10.08
C TRP A 506 26.50 -0.94 9.13
N ALA A 507 27.63 -1.53 8.77
CA ALA A 507 28.62 -0.92 7.93
C ALA A 507 29.13 -1.94 6.90
N SER A 508 29.29 -1.51 5.66
CA SER A 508 29.91 -2.30 4.61
C SER A 508 31.10 -1.57 4.00
N ASP A 509 32.23 -2.26 3.89
CA ASP A 509 33.40 -1.83 3.15
C ASP A 509 33.24 -2.27 1.69
N LEU A 510 33.21 -1.30 0.78
CA LEU A 510 32.97 -1.51 -0.64
C LEU A 510 34.20 -1.19 -1.50
N GLU A 511 35.26 -0.60 -0.92
CA GLU A 511 36.39 -0.07 -1.66
C GLU A 511 37.13 -1.13 -2.48
N ASN A 512 37.23 -2.36 -1.94
CA ASN A 512 37.89 -3.49 -2.57
C ASN A 512 36.93 -4.61 -2.98
N LEU A 513 35.63 -4.34 -2.96
CA LEU A 513 34.61 -5.33 -3.22
C LEU A 513 34.22 -5.32 -4.70
N SER A 514 34.38 -6.45 -5.38
CA SER A 514 33.93 -6.59 -6.76
C SER A 514 32.42 -6.35 -6.86
N SER A 515 32.03 -5.32 -7.62
CA SER A 515 30.62 -5.02 -7.87
C SER A 515 30.01 -6.08 -8.77
N ARG A 516 28.81 -6.57 -8.43
CA ARG A 516 27.98 -7.35 -9.38
C ARG A 516 27.36 -6.45 -10.45
N THR A 517 27.34 -5.15 -10.19
CA THR A 517 26.96 -4.09 -11.11
C THR A 517 28.02 -3.98 -12.19
N ASP A 518 27.61 -3.92 -13.45
CA ASP A 518 28.52 -3.64 -14.56
C ASP A 518 29.17 -2.25 -14.38
N ALA A 519 30.36 -2.07 -14.94
CA ALA A 519 31.17 -0.87 -14.72
C ALA A 519 30.46 0.42 -15.15
N GLU A 520 29.59 0.37 -16.16
CA GLU A 520 28.87 1.52 -16.67
C GLU A 520 27.73 1.93 -15.73
N THR A 521 26.89 0.99 -15.31
CA THR A 521 25.85 1.24 -14.30
C THR A 521 26.48 1.68 -12.97
N ALA A 522 27.60 1.10 -12.58
CA ALA A 522 28.32 1.48 -11.35
C ALA A 522 28.86 2.92 -11.43
N ALA A 523 29.39 3.33 -12.59
CA ALA A 523 29.88 4.68 -12.82
C ALA A 523 28.72 5.69 -12.82
N TRP A 524 27.60 5.35 -13.45
CA TRP A 524 26.41 6.18 -13.47
C TRP A 524 25.79 6.38 -12.09
N LEU A 525 25.62 5.31 -11.30
CA LEU A 525 25.15 5.42 -9.92
C LEU A 525 26.15 6.16 -9.01
N GLY A 526 27.39 6.35 -9.46
CA GLY A 526 28.47 6.92 -8.65
C GLY A 526 29.05 5.94 -7.62
N VAL A 527 28.68 4.66 -7.70
CA VAL A 527 29.08 3.65 -6.70
C VAL A 527 30.47 3.07 -6.99
N SER A 528 31.05 3.30 -8.17
CA SER A 528 32.41 2.83 -8.51
C SER A 528 33.50 3.38 -7.60
N LYS A 529 33.29 4.56 -7.00
CA LYS A 529 34.20 5.18 -6.03
C LYS A 529 33.68 5.05 -4.60
N MET A 530 32.63 4.27 -4.36
CA MET A 530 32.07 4.17 -3.02
C MET A 530 33.01 3.37 -2.13
N ARG A 531 33.47 4.01 -1.05
CA ARG A 531 34.38 3.42 -0.07
C ARG A 531 33.59 2.60 0.94
N ASN A 532 32.57 3.19 1.55
CA ASN A 532 31.74 2.50 2.52
C ASN A 532 30.31 3.02 2.56
N VAL A 533 29.42 2.16 3.05
CA VAL A 533 28.05 2.49 3.41
C VAL A 533 27.87 2.17 4.86
N VAL A 534 27.33 3.11 5.63
CA VAL A 534 27.09 2.92 7.06
C VAL A 534 25.71 3.41 7.43
N ILE A 535 25.00 2.62 8.21
CA ILE A 535 23.73 2.94 8.82
C ILE A 535 23.90 2.73 10.32
N GLU A 536 23.64 3.76 11.11
CA GLU A 536 23.82 3.73 12.56
C GLU A 536 22.65 4.39 13.28
N MET A 537 22.42 3.95 14.51
CA MET A 537 21.54 4.63 15.45
C MET A 537 22.33 5.01 16.69
N ARG A 538 22.06 6.21 17.20
CA ARG A 538 22.63 6.75 18.42
C ARG A 538 21.51 7.30 19.28
N SER A 539 21.54 7.10 20.59
CA SER A 539 20.60 7.75 21.51
C SER A 539 21.26 8.96 22.15
N SER A 540 20.75 10.17 21.96
CA SER A 540 21.30 11.40 22.54
C SER A 540 20.19 12.18 23.25
N ALA A 541 20.41 12.51 24.53
CA ALA A 541 19.45 13.27 25.36
C ALA A 541 18.01 12.68 25.37
N GLY A 542 17.89 11.34 25.34
CA GLY A 542 16.60 10.66 25.33
C GLY A 542 15.88 10.64 23.97
N GLN A 543 16.56 11.04 22.88
CA GLN A 543 16.07 10.93 21.51
C GLN A 543 16.96 10.00 20.70
N ASP A 544 16.33 9.17 19.87
CA ASP A 544 17.05 8.31 18.94
C ASP A 544 17.38 9.11 17.67
N LEU A 545 18.61 8.98 17.18
CA LEU A 545 19.11 9.62 15.99
C LEU A 545 19.60 8.54 15.04
N ASN A 546 18.93 8.43 13.90
CA ASN A 546 19.27 7.52 12.83
C ASN A 546 20.10 8.27 11.78
N GLU A 547 21.19 7.66 11.35
CA GLU A 547 22.12 8.23 10.40
C GLU A 547 22.49 7.18 9.35
N ALA A 548 22.32 7.52 8.08
CA ALA A 548 22.84 6.76 6.94
C ALA A 548 23.90 7.61 6.23
N SER A 549 25.06 7.04 5.97
CA SER A 549 26.16 7.73 5.30
C SER A 549 26.76 6.89 4.18
N LEU A 550 26.97 7.53 3.04
CA LEU A 550 27.73 7.01 1.91
C LEU A 550 29.05 7.76 1.87
N ALA A 551 30.18 7.06 1.90
CA ALA A 551 31.49 7.69 1.72
C ALA A 551 32.12 7.26 0.40
N PHE A 552 32.87 8.16 -0.22
CA PHE A 552 33.49 7.98 -1.52
C PHE A 552 35.01 8.20 -1.43
N SER A 553 35.76 7.53 -2.31
CA SER A 553 37.19 7.75 -2.52
C SER A 553 37.35 8.92 -3.49
N GLY A 554 37.54 10.11 -2.94
CA GLY A 554 37.58 11.38 -3.68
C GLY A 554 36.20 11.95 -3.99
N THR A 555 36.14 12.89 -4.94
CA THR A 555 34.90 13.58 -5.33
C THR A 555 33.84 12.61 -5.83
N ARG A 556 32.60 12.78 -5.33
CA ARG A 556 31.39 12.11 -5.84
C ARG A 556 31.28 12.23 -7.35
N SER A 557 30.82 11.17 -8.01
CA SER A 557 30.56 11.12 -9.45
C SER A 557 29.18 10.53 -9.75
N GLY A 558 28.70 10.64 -10.98
CA GLY A 558 27.39 10.11 -11.38
C GLY A 558 26.25 10.71 -10.57
N LEU A 559 25.16 9.96 -10.38
CA LEU A 559 24.00 10.38 -9.59
C LEU A 559 24.36 10.87 -8.19
N ALA A 560 25.35 10.23 -7.57
CA ALA A 560 25.80 10.65 -6.25
C ALA A 560 26.30 12.09 -6.25
N SER A 561 26.79 12.64 -7.36
CA SER A 561 27.28 14.03 -7.46
C SER A 561 26.19 15.08 -7.67
N TRP A 562 24.96 14.66 -8.02
CA TRP A 562 23.86 15.57 -8.34
C TRP A 562 23.39 16.38 -7.14
N ILE A 563 23.44 15.79 -5.94
CA ILE A 563 23.12 16.49 -4.69
C ILE A 563 24.18 17.57 -4.43
N ALA A 564 23.78 18.83 -4.33
CA ALA A 564 24.68 19.96 -4.10
C ALA A 564 25.35 19.91 -2.72
N ALA A 565 26.34 20.77 -2.51
CA ALA A 565 26.77 21.13 -1.16
C ALA A 565 25.63 21.85 -0.40
N PRO A 566 25.59 21.76 0.94
CA PRO A 566 24.52 22.40 1.69
C PRO A 566 24.46 23.92 1.45
N ALA A 567 23.27 24.42 1.12
CA ALA A 567 23.03 25.82 0.74
C ALA A 567 21.63 26.30 1.22
N PRO A 568 21.38 27.62 1.28
CA PRO A 568 20.04 28.13 1.55
C PRO A 568 19.02 27.61 0.53
N ALA A 569 17.89 27.08 1.00
CA ALA A 569 16.80 26.59 0.15
C ALA A 569 15.64 27.60 0.16
N GLY A 570 15.62 28.53 -0.78
CA GLY A 570 14.58 29.56 -0.87
C GLY A 570 13.24 29.02 -1.40
N SER A 571 13.24 27.93 -2.18
CA SER A 571 12.01 27.27 -2.63
C SER A 571 11.25 26.63 -1.46
N ALA A 572 11.95 26.23 -0.39
CA ALA A 572 11.32 25.65 0.79
C ALA A 572 10.46 26.64 1.57
N GLU A 573 10.64 27.95 1.36
CA GLU A 573 9.81 29.01 1.95
C GLU A 573 8.38 29.05 1.36
N TYR A 574 8.12 28.36 0.25
CA TYR A 574 6.77 28.24 -0.30
C TYR A 574 5.92 27.17 0.40
N VAL A 575 6.52 26.31 1.23
CA VAL A 575 5.83 25.17 1.84
C VAL A 575 5.01 25.62 3.04
N PRO A 576 3.67 25.47 3.03
CA PRO A 576 2.83 25.76 4.19
C PRO A 576 2.93 24.67 5.25
N THR A 577 2.60 25.02 6.50
CA THR A 577 2.70 24.09 7.65
C THR A 577 1.72 22.92 7.59
N ASP A 578 0.64 23.04 6.82
CA ASP A 578 -0.36 21.99 6.62
C ASP A 578 -0.07 21.10 5.40
N ALA A 579 1.11 21.24 4.78
CA ALA A 579 1.57 20.29 3.77
C ALA A 579 1.62 18.86 4.33
N LEU A 580 1.10 17.92 3.55
CA LEU A 580 1.09 16.49 3.84
C LEU A 580 2.49 15.90 3.78
N GLY A 581 3.30 16.38 2.85
CA GLY A 581 4.71 16.04 2.73
C GLY A 581 5.41 17.05 1.85
N ALA A 582 6.71 17.22 2.06
CA ALA A 582 7.52 18.13 1.27
C ALA A 582 8.91 17.52 1.04
N PHE A 583 9.40 17.63 -0.18
CA PHE A 583 10.76 17.31 -0.55
C PHE A 583 11.40 18.56 -1.11
N SER A 584 12.48 19.02 -0.48
CA SER A 584 13.28 20.14 -0.97
C SER A 584 14.70 19.66 -1.22
N ALA A 585 15.32 20.09 -2.31
CA ALA A 585 16.70 19.74 -2.61
C ALA A 585 17.37 20.81 -3.46
N SER A 586 18.69 20.87 -3.32
CA SER A 586 19.57 21.65 -4.18
C SER A 586 20.43 20.72 -5.05
N THR A 587 20.49 21.01 -6.34
CA THR A 587 21.32 20.28 -7.32
C THR A 587 22.60 21.03 -7.66
N ARG A 588 23.67 20.34 -8.06
CA ARG A 588 24.95 21.03 -8.34
C ARG A 588 24.88 21.92 -9.58
N ASP A 589 24.33 21.41 -10.67
CA ASP A 589 24.11 22.12 -11.94
C ASP A 589 22.99 21.38 -12.72
N PRO A 590 21.78 21.95 -12.86
CA PRO A 590 20.68 21.31 -13.57
C PRO A 590 20.98 20.97 -15.03
N LYS A 591 21.80 21.78 -15.71
CA LYS A 591 22.21 21.53 -17.08
C LYS A 591 23.10 20.31 -17.15
N GLN A 592 24.13 20.26 -16.29
CA GLN A 592 25.03 19.12 -16.22
C GLN A 592 24.27 17.83 -15.85
N VAL A 593 23.34 17.91 -14.90
CA VAL A 593 22.48 16.78 -14.51
C VAL A 593 21.62 16.31 -15.68
N PHE A 594 21.03 17.23 -16.45
CA PHE A 594 20.27 16.89 -17.65
C PHE A 594 21.15 16.21 -18.71
N ASP A 595 22.32 16.77 -19.00
CA ASP A 595 23.26 16.22 -20.00
C ASP A 595 23.74 14.81 -19.59
N GLU A 596 24.04 14.60 -18.30
CA GLU A 596 24.41 13.29 -17.75
C GLU A 596 23.24 12.29 -17.81
N LEU A 597 22.01 12.72 -17.50
CA LEU A 597 20.82 11.88 -17.59
C LEU A 597 20.53 11.50 -19.05
N ALA A 598 20.48 12.48 -19.95
CA ALA A 598 20.16 12.27 -21.36
C ALA A 598 21.18 11.36 -22.04
N SER A 599 22.48 11.60 -21.80
CA SER A 599 23.55 10.73 -22.29
C SER A 599 23.45 9.30 -21.74
N THR A 600 23.06 9.12 -20.48
CA THR A 600 22.95 7.79 -19.88
C THR A 600 21.72 7.04 -20.39
N VAL A 601 20.53 7.67 -20.34
CA VAL A 601 19.29 7.05 -20.83
C VAL A 601 19.45 6.71 -22.31
N GLY A 602 20.13 7.55 -23.09
CA GLY A 602 20.43 7.27 -24.50
C GLY A 602 21.24 6.00 -24.77
N LYS A 603 22.14 5.64 -23.85
CA LYS A 603 22.92 4.39 -23.95
C LYS A 603 22.09 3.14 -23.69
N PHE A 604 21.14 3.20 -22.76
CA PHE A 604 20.24 2.08 -22.42
C PHE A 604 19.03 2.01 -23.35
N ASP A 605 18.56 3.16 -23.82
CA ASP A 605 17.47 3.32 -24.77
C ASP A 605 17.91 4.26 -25.91
N LYS A 606 18.47 3.65 -26.96
CA LYS A 606 18.82 4.37 -28.19
C LYS A 606 17.61 5.04 -28.85
N GLY A 607 16.39 4.58 -28.52
CA GLY A 607 15.14 5.22 -28.93
C GLY A 607 14.93 6.55 -28.24
N PHE A 608 15.28 6.68 -26.96
CA PHE A 608 15.22 7.93 -26.21
C PHE A 608 16.25 8.97 -26.72
N GLU A 609 17.51 8.58 -26.93
CA GLU A 609 18.54 9.49 -27.49
C GLU A 609 18.11 10.02 -28.85
N LYS A 610 17.64 9.10 -29.70
CA LYS A 610 17.15 9.44 -31.02
C LYS A 610 15.87 10.26 -30.95
N ALA A 611 14.97 10.01 -30.01
CA ALA A 611 13.75 10.79 -29.82
C ALA A 611 14.06 12.22 -29.34
N ILE A 612 14.95 12.40 -28.37
CA ILE A 612 15.41 13.73 -27.94
C ILE A 612 16.09 14.43 -29.12
N GLY A 613 17.06 13.79 -29.79
CA GLY A 613 17.73 14.39 -30.94
C GLY A 613 16.81 14.71 -32.12
N GLU A 614 15.81 13.87 -32.40
CA GLU A 614 14.78 14.14 -33.41
C GLU A 614 13.84 15.27 -32.97
N LEU A 615 13.47 15.35 -31.70
CA LEU A 615 12.67 16.45 -31.14
C LEU A 615 13.45 17.76 -31.18
N GLU A 616 14.74 17.77 -30.85
CA GLU A 616 15.59 18.94 -30.95
C GLU A 616 15.77 19.38 -32.42
N ALA A 617 16.03 18.43 -33.32
CA ALA A 617 16.22 18.71 -34.74
C ALA A 617 14.94 19.17 -35.46
N ARG A 618 13.77 18.65 -35.06
CA ARG A 618 12.47 19.02 -35.63
C ARG A 618 11.87 20.26 -34.98
N GLY A 619 12.18 20.49 -33.71
CA GLY A 619 11.62 21.56 -32.88
C GLY A 619 12.48 22.81 -32.77
N GLY A 620 13.76 22.75 -33.09
CA GLY A 620 14.66 23.89 -32.86
C GLY A 620 14.78 24.29 -31.38
N ILE A 621 14.39 23.41 -30.46
CA ILE A 621 14.63 23.55 -29.01
C ILE A 621 15.84 22.71 -28.69
N ASN A 622 16.79 23.25 -27.94
CA ASN A 622 17.83 22.49 -27.29
C ASN A 622 17.47 22.32 -25.81
N PHE A 623 17.09 21.12 -25.38
CA PHE A 623 16.59 20.90 -24.01
C PHE A 623 17.62 21.30 -22.94
N SER A 624 18.90 21.05 -23.23
CA SER A 624 20.00 21.43 -22.33
C SER A 624 20.13 22.95 -22.17
N ASN A 625 20.15 23.70 -23.27
CA ASN A 625 20.39 25.16 -23.24
C ASN A 625 19.11 25.98 -23.01
N ASP A 626 17.95 25.51 -23.48
CA ASP A 626 16.71 26.30 -23.46
C ASP A 626 15.84 25.99 -22.22
N ILE A 627 16.00 24.80 -21.62
CA ILE A 627 15.23 24.37 -20.44
C ILE A 627 16.15 24.14 -19.25
N ALA A 628 17.13 23.25 -19.35
CA ALA A 628 17.96 22.88 -18.20
C ALA A 628 18.85 24.04 -17.73
N ALA A 629 19.39 24.86 -18.65
CA ALA A 629 20.12 26.08 -18.28
C ALA A 629 19.22 27.25 -17.84
N ALA A 630 17.90 27.19 -18.10
CA ALA A 630 16.95 28.21 -17.68
C ALA A 630 16.53 28.05 -16.21
N VAL A 631 16.65 26.84 -15.66
CA VAL A 631 16.33 26.52 -14.25
C VAL A 631 17.55 26.61 -13.36
N GLY A 632 17.32 27.02 -12.12
CA GLY A 632 18.32 27.11 -11.06
C GLY A 632 18.45 25.82 -10.26
N ASN A 633 19.24 25.88 -9.20
CA ASN A 633 19.61 24.68 -8.46
C ASN A 633 18.67 24.31 -7.32
N ASP A 634 17.79 25.23 -6.91
CA ASP A 634 16.94 25.09 -5.76
C ASP A 634 15.50 24.72 -6.16
N PHE A 635 14.98 23.63 -5.62
CA PHE A 635 13.61 23.21 -5.86
C PHE A 635 12.95 22.55 -4.67
N THR A 636 11.62 22.65 -4.64
CA THR A 636 10.76 22.02 -3.65
C THR A 636 9.50 21.49 -4.28
N PHE A 637 9.15 20.25 -3.96
CA PHE A 637 7.85 19.65 -4.23
C PHE A 637 7.10 19.47 -2.92
N ALA A 638 5.81 19.78 -2.88
CA ALA A 638 4.98 19.50 -1.72
C ALA A 638 3.60 18.97 -2.11
N LEU A 639 3.13 18.02 -1.31
CA LEU A 639 1.78 17.49 -1.34
C LEU A 639 0.91 18.27 -0.37
N MET A 640 -0.26 18.68 -0.86
CA MET A 640 -1.23 19.48 -0.15
C MET A 640 -2.45 18.63 0.22
N PRO A 641 -3.13 18.94 1.34
CA PRO A 641 -4.38 18.28 1.70
C PRO A 641 -5.38 18.29 0.54
N PRO A 642 -6.16 17.20 0.35
CA PRO A 642 -7.09 17.10 -0.77
C PRO A 642 -8.20 18.14 -0.67
N ALA A 643 -8.37 18.95 -1.72
CA ALA A 643 -9.56 19.79 -1.92
C ALA A 643 -10.65 19.07 -2.74
N LEU A 644 -10.25 18.01 -3.47
CA LEU A 644 -11.03 17.13 -4.35
C LEU A 644 -10.47 15.69 -4.16
N PRO A 645 -11.05 14.60 -4.70
CA PRO A 645 -10.66 13.22 -4.36
C PRO A 645 -9.18 12.83 -4.54
N LEU A 646 -8.33 13.69 -5.12
CA LEU A 646 -6.87 13.54 -5.14
C LEU A 646 -6.19 14.70 -4.37
N PRO A 647 -5.07 14.44 -3.67
CA PRO A 647 -4.29 15.50 -3.03
C PRO A 647 -3.76 16.48 -4.07
N GLY A 648 -3.85 17.77 -3.74
CA GLY A 648 -3.21 18.81 -4.54
C GLY A 648 -1.69 18.75 -4.41
N TRP A 649 -0.97 19.34 -5.35
CA TRP A 649 0.48 19.48 -5.23
C TRP A 649 0.94 20.83 -5.74
N PHE A 650 2.10 21.27 -5.25
CA PHE A 650 2.85 22.34 -5.89
C PHE A 650 4.33 21.98 -6.00
N PHE A 651 4.98 22.61 -6.97
CA PHE A 651 6.39 22.53 -7.26
C PHE A 651 6.92 23.96 -7.42
N ALA A 652 7.92 24.32 -6.62
CA ALA A 652 8.66 25.58 -6.74
C ALA A 652 10.07 25.26 -7.20
N ILE A 653 10.52 25.88 -8.28
CA ILE A 653 11.89 25.74 -8.81
C ILE A 653 12.45 27.09 -9.16
N GLU A 654 13.72 27.33 -8.82
CA GLU A 654 14.42 28.54 -9.22
C GLU A 654 14.52 28.61 -10.75
N VAL A 655 14.34 29.81 -11.32
CA VAL A 655 14.39 30.03 -12.77
C VAL A 655 15.18 31.31 -13.06
N TYR A 656 16.29 31.15 -13.79
CA TYR A 656 17.15 32.26 -14.22
C TYR A 656 16.62 32.96 -15.47
N ASN A 657 15.95 32.22 -16.37
CA ASN A 657 15.38 32.76 -17.61
C ASN A 657 13.91 32.36 -17.81
N PRO A 658 12.95 33.02 -17.13
CA PRO A 658 11.52 32.74 -17.26
C PRO A 658 10.97 32.84 -18.68
N ALA A 659 11.44 33.84 -19.44
CA ALA A 659 10.98 34.07 -20.81
C ALA A 659 11.43 32.96 -21.76
N GLY A 660 12.70 32.54 -21.65
CA GLY A 660 13.23 31.41 -22.41
C GLY A 660 12.50 30.10 -22.07
N LEU A 661 12.31 29.82 -20.79
CA LEU A 661 11.60 28.62 -20.34
C LEU A 661 10.15 28.58 -20.85
N ASN A 662 9.40 29.68 -20.75
CA ASN A 662 8.05 29.78 -21.30
C ASN A 662 8.02 29.57 -22.82
N SER A 663 8.97 30.18 -23.55
CA SER A 663 9.08 30.02 -25.00
C SER A 663 9.38 28.56 -25.39
N ALA A 664 10.21 27.86 -24.62
CA ALA A 664 10.50 26.45 -24.83
C ALA A 664 9.25 25.58 -24.56
N ILE A 665 8.52 25.85 -23.47
CA ILE A 665 7.25 25.16 -23.16
C ILE A 665 6.22 25.38 -24.28
N GLU A 666 6.06 26.61 -24.76
CA GLU A 666 5.17 26.95 -25.87
C GLU A 666 5.52 26.16 -27.13
N HIS A 667 6.79 26.13 -27.48
CA HIS A 667 7.24 25.41 -28.66
C HIS A 667 7.04 23.90 -28.52
N ILE A 668 7.25 23.31 -27.34
CA ILE A 668 6.93 21.90 -27.06
C ILE A 668 5.44 21.63 -27.28
N ILE A 669 4.55 22.48 -26.75
CA ILE A 669 3.10 22.32 -26.90
C ILE A 669 2.68 22.41 -28.37
N GLU A 670 3.23 23.37 -29.12
CA GLU A 670 2.98 23.49 -30.55
C GLU A 670 3.40 22.24 -31.32
N MET A 671 4.60 21.69 -31.03
CA MET A 671 5.07 20.46 -31.62
C MET A 671 4.16 19.27 -31.29
N SER A 672 3.82 19.08 -30.01
CA SER A 672 2.95 17.98 -29.59
C SER A 672 1.57 18.07 -30.26
N ASN A 673 1.01 19.28 -30.38
CA ASN A 673 -0.25 19.47 -31.11
C ASN A 673 -0.13 19.17 -32.61
N ARG A 674 1.00 19.51 -33.26
CA ARG A 674 1.27 19.14 -34.66
C ARG A 674 1.33 17.62 -34.84
N GLU A 675 1.98 16.90 -33.93
CA GLU A 675 2.06 15.43 -33.98
C GLU A 675 0.72 14.75 -33.68
N LEU A 676 -0.01 15.23 -32.66
CA LEU A 676 -1.35 14.73 -32.35
C LEU A 676 -2.31 14.91 -33.53
N ALA A 677 -2.23 16.05 -34.23
CA ALA A 677 -3.00 16.30 -35.45
C ALA A 677 -2.59 15.35 -36.60
N ALA A 678 -1.28 15.13 -36.81
CA ALA A 678 -0.78 14.20 -37.82
C ALA A 678 -1.25 12.75 -37.56
N ASN A 679 -1.36 12.36 -36.29
CA ASN A 679 -1.83 11.04 -35.86
C ASN A 679 -3.36 10.94 -35.73
N LYS A 680 -4.11 11.94 -36.21
CA LYS A 680 -5.59 12.01 -36.14
C LYS A 680 -6.14 11.87 -34.72
N SER A 681 -5.37 12.29 -33.71
CA SER A 681 -5.83 12.38 -32.33
C SER A 681 -6.71 13.63 -32.15
N ASN A 682 -7.81 13.48 -31.42
CA ASN A 682 -8.69 14.59 -31.06
C ASN A 682 -8.27 15.32 -29.77
N VAL A 683 -7.16 14.90 -29.16
CA VAL A 683 -6.60 15.54 -27.97
C VAL A 683 -5.86 16.81 -28.39
N LYS A 684 -6.19 17.95 -27.78
CA LYS A 684 -5.49 19.22 -27.98
C LYS A 684 -4.96 19.73 -26.65
N ILE A 685 -3.68 20.07 -26.63
CA ILE A 685 -3.02 20.70 -25.48
C ILE A 685 -3.16 22.21 -25.66
N ALA A 686 -3.96 22.86 -24.80
CA ALA A 686 -4.15 24.31 -24.83
C ALA A 686 -3.29 24.98 -23.76
N LEU A 687 -2.47 25.95 -24.17
CA LEU A 687 -1.85 26.89 -23.25
C LEU A 687 -2.77 28.11 -23.11
N LYS A 688 -3.23 28.38 -21.88
CA LYS A 688 -4.01 29.57 -21.56
C LYS A 688 -3.14 30.54 -20.77
N ARG A 689 -3.27 31.83 -21.07
CA ARG A 689 -2.68 32.91 -20.29
C ARG A 689 -3.79 33.76 -19.70
N GLU A 690 -3.70 34.06 -18.43
CA GLU A 690 -4.68 34.88 -17.71
C GLU A 690 -3.94 35.83 -16.77
N VAL A 691 -4.38 37.09 -16.69
CA VAL A 691 -3.87 38.04 -15.69
C VAL A 691 -4.91 38.19 -14.61
N VAL A 692 -4.57 37.81 -13.38
CA VAL A 692 -5.46 37.91 -12.21
C VAL A 692 -4.69 38.58 -11.08
N ASP A 693 -5.30 39.60 -10.48
CA ASP A 693 -4.69 40.44 -9.42
C ASP A 693 -3.31 41.00 -9.82
N GLY A 694 -3.17 41.39 -11.09
CA GLY A 694 -1.91 41.93 -11.63
C GLY A 694 -0.80 40.89 -11.83
N ARG A 695 -1.09 39.59 -11.65
CA ARG A 695 -0.15 38.49 -11.84
C ARG A 695 -0.52 37.68 -13.08
N GLU A 696 0.46 37.43 -13.94
CA GLU A 696 0.30 36.54 -15.08
C GLU A 696 0.33 35.08 -14.60
N TRP A 697 -0.67 34.33 -15.08
CA TRP A 697 -0.83 32.90 -14.87
C TRP A 697 -0.83 32.21 -16.23
N LEU A 698 -0.02 31.17 -16.33
CA LEU A 698 -0.05 30.24 -17.45
C LEU A 698 -0.71 28.95 -16.97
N SER A 699 -1.47 28.29 -17.85
CA SER A 699 -2.00 26.98 -17.56
C SER A 699 -2.04 26.10 -18.79
N ILE A 700 -1.61 24.86 -18.65
CA ILE A 700 -1.76 23.81 -19.64
C ILE A 700 -3.04 23.04 -19.33
N ASP A 701 -3.87 22.88 -20.35
CA ASP A 701 -5.14 22.16 -20.31
C ASP A 701 -5.16 21.12 -21.44
N THR A 702 -5.30 19.85 -21.10
CA THR A 702 -5.35 18.75 -22.07
C THR A 702 -6.78 18.23 -22.31
N GLY A 703 -7.79 18.89 -21.74
CA GLY A 703 -9.19 18.42 -21.72
C GLY A 703 -9.49 17.45 -20.58
N ASN A 704 -8.52 17.15 -19.73
CA ASN A 704 -8.68 16.38 -18.50
C ASN A 704 -8.26 17.23 -17.28
N GLU A 705 -9.22 17.53 -16.40
CA GLU A 705 -9.00 18.32 -15.17
C GLU A 705 -7.91 17.73 -14.26
N LEU A 706 -7.66 16.41 -14.30
CA LEU A 706 -6.60 15.74 -13.52
C LEU A 706 -5.18 16.06 -14.01
N THR A 707 -5.04 16.62 -15.21
CA THR A 707 -3.75 16.94 -15.84
C THR A 707 -3.54 18.43 -16.03
N LYS A 708 -4.45 19.24 -15.48
CA LYS A 708 -4.32 20.69 -15.49
C LYS A 708 -3.13 21.09 -14.61
N VAL A 709 -2.23 21.86 -15.20
CA VAL A 709 -1.07 22.41 -14.50
C VAL A 709 -1.06 23.91 -14.73
N THR A 710 -0.99 24.68 -13.66
CA THR A 710 -0.89 26.14 -13.73
C THR A 710 0.37 26.60 -13.03
N TRP A 711 0.97 27.67 -13.54
CA TRP A 711 2.14 28.26 -12.92
C TRP A 711 2.18 29.78 -13.07
N THR A 712 3.00 30.38 -12.24
CA THR A 712 3.37 31.79 -12.25
C THR A 712 4.81 31.94 -11.75
N TYR A 713 5.38 33.14 -11.88
CA TYR A 713 6.71 33.44 -11.40
C TYR A 713 6.65 34.34 -10.16
N ASP A 714 7.36 33.98 -9.10
CA ASP A 714 7.46 34.75 -7.86
C ASP A 714 8.91 34.77 -7.38
N ARG A 715 9.50 35.96 -7.23
CA ARG A 715 10.87 36.16 -6.70
C ARG A 715 11.96 35.24 -7.30
N GLY A 716 11.93 35.03 -8.61
CA GLY A 716 12.90 34.18 -9.30
C GLY A 716 12.58 32.67 -9.26
N TYR A 717 11.40 32.28 -8.76
CA TYR A 717 10.91 30.90 -8.77
C TYR A 717 9.70 30.76 -9.69
N MET A 718 9.63 29.66 -10.44
CA MET A 718 8.41 29.18 -11.05
C MET A 718 7.64 28.37 -10.02
N VAL A 719 6.46 28.85 -9.63
CA VAL A 719 5.54 28.15 -8.72
C VAL A 719 4.45 27.51 -9.54
N MET A 720 4.47 26.19 -9.62
CA MET A 720 3.60 25.35 -10.44
C MET A 720 2.71 24.48 -9.56
N SER A 721 1.45 24.27 -9.91
CA SER A 721 0.50 23.48 -9.12
C SER A 721 -0.66 22.93 -9.96
N THR A 722 -1.46 22.06 -9.36
CA THR A 722 -2.70 21.52 -9.96
C THR A 722 -3.79 22.58 -10.14
N ASP A 723 -3.83 23.58 -9.25
CA ASP A 723 -4.75 24.71 -9.36
C ASP A 723 -4.13 26.01 -8.83
N ARG A 724 -4.72 27.14 -9.24
CA ARG A 724 -4.24 28.48 -8.92
C ARG A 724 -4.30 28.79 -7.42
N ALA A 725 -5.26 28.24 -6.70
CA ALA A 725 -5.44 28.50 -5.27
C ALA A 725 -4.29 27.89 -4.46
N ILE A 726 -3.81 26.71 -4.84
CA ILE A 726 -2.64 26.06 -4.24
C ILE A 726 -1.37 26.89 -4.48
N ALA A 727 -1.08 27.29 -5.72
CA ALA A 727 0.07 28.15 -6.01
C ALA A 727 -0.02 29.50 -5.28
N ARG A 728 -1.22 30.07 -5.19
CA ARG A 728 -1.43 31.33 -4.45
C ARG A 728 -1.16 31.16 -2.96
N LYS A 729 -1.65 30.07 -2.36
CA LYS A 729 -1.37 29.74 -0.95
C LYS A 729 0.12 29.57 -0.69
N ALA A 730 0.85 28.92 -1.60
CA ALA A 730 2.29 28.77 -1.50
C ALA A 730 3.01 30.15 -1.53
N ILE A 731 2.62 31.03 -2.45
CA ILE A 731 3.15 32.40 -2.55
C ILE A 731 2.82 33.21 -1.30
N ASP A 732 1.59 33.14 -0.82
CA ASP A 732 1.13 33.84 0.38
C ASP A 732 1.84 33.32 1.64
N THR A 733 2.18 32.02 1.70
CA THR A 733 2.98 31.42 2.77
C THR A 733 4.37 32.06 2.85
N ARG A 734 5.04 32.16 1.70
CA ARG A 734 6.34 32.82 1.61
C ARG A 734 6.25 34.29 1.99
N ASN A 735 5.24 35.00 1.49
CA ASN A 735 4.99 36.41 1.82
C ASN A 735 4.69 36.63 3.31
N GLY A 736 3.95 35.71 3.93
CA GLY A 736 3.54 35.81 5.32
C GLY A 736 4.65 35.56 6.33
N GLY A 737 5.76 34.93 5.91
CA GLY A 737 6.90 34.63 6.78
C GLY A 737 6.68 33.45 7.74
N PHE A 738 5.67 32.61 7.48
CA PHE A 738 5.35 31.43 8.27
C PHE A 738 5.45 30.11 7.48
N PRO A 739 6.56 29.84 6.76
CA PRO A 739 6.73 28.57 6.07
C PRO A 739 6.94 27.41 7.05
N LEU A 740 6.74 26.19 6.56
CA LEU A 740 6.99 24.94 7.28
C LEU A 740 8.37 24.93 7.93
N ILE A 741 9.42 25.33 7.20
CA ILE A 741 10.81 25.36 7.69
C ILE A 741 11.04 26.33 8.86
N HIS A 742 10.09 27.23 9.14
CA HIS A 742 10.12 28.13 10.30
C HIS A 742 9.20 27.69 11.43
N SER A 743 8.37 26.67 11.21
CA SER A 743 7.42 26.16 12.20
C SER A 743 8.12 25.49 13.39
N GLY A 744 7.45 25.51 14.53
CA GLY A 744 7.92 24.80 15.73
C GLY A 744 8.03 23.29 15.51
N LEU A 745 7.08 22.70 14.75
CA LEU A 745 7.08 21.27 14.44
C LEU A 745 8.31 20.85 13.64
N PHE A 746 8.64 21.58 12.57
CA PHE A 746 9.83 21.30 11.78
C PHE A 746 11.12 21.45 12.61
N ARG A 747 11.22 22.52 13.42
CA ARG A 747 12.39 22.76 14.28
C ARG A 747 12.56 21.71 15.39
N GLN A 748 11.46 21.14 15.89
CA GLN A 748 11.51 20.07 16.89
C GLN A 748 12.04 18.75 16.31
N GLU A 749 11.82 18.49 15.02
CA GLU A 749 12.31 17.30 14.33
C GLU A 749 13.72 17.46 13.73
N LEU A 750 14.27 18.68 13.68
CA LEU A 750 15.63 18.93 13.19
C LEU A 750 16.68 18.18 14.02
N PRO A 751 17.52 17.32 13.43
CA PRO A 751 18.59 16.63 14.16
C PRO A 751 19.53 17.62 14.88
N PRO A 752 20.01 17.31 16.11
CA PRO A 752 20.86 18.22 16.89
C PRO A 752 22.23 18.51 16.25
N SER A 753 22.64 17.72 15.25
CA SER A 753 23.86 17.93 14.46
C SER A 753 23.56 18.36 13.02
N SER A 754 22.40 18.98 12.77
CA SER A 754 22.09 19.53 11.45
C SER A 754 22.96 20.76 11.19
N SER A 755 23.50 20.80 9.98
CA SER A 755 24.13 21.96 9.38
C SER A 755 23.14 23.14 9.29
N VAL A 756 23.65 24.37 9.28
CA VAL A 756 22.84 25.60 9.16
C VAL A 756 22.02 25.61 7.86
N HIS A 757 22.59 25.01 6.82
CA HIS A 757 22.00 24.81 5.52
C HIS A 757 22.09 23.34 5.16
N GLN A 758 21.18 22.84 4.34
CA GLN A 758 21.02 21.42 4.06
C GLN A 758 21.00 21.23 2.55
N SER A 759 21.51 20.12 2.04
CA SER A 759 21.45 19.85 0.60
C SER A 759 20.05 19.39 0.18
N ALA A 760 19.34 18.69 1.05
CA ALA A 760 17.95 18.33 0.85
C ALA A 760 17.26 18.00 2.18
N PHE A 761 15.93 18.02 2.19
CA PHE A 761 15.14 17.42 3.25
C PHE A 761 13.88 16.73 2.71
N LEU A 762 13.43 15.72 3.43
CA LEU A 762 12.14 15.08 3.27
C LEU A 762 11.33 15.27 4.56
N TRP A 763 10.19 15.92 4.44
CA TRP A 763 9.19 16.10 5.49
C TRP A 763 7.97 15.27 5.17
N VAL A 764 7.45 14.54 6.16
CA VAL A 764 6.18 13.83 6.08
C VAL A 764 5.36 14.20 7.30
N ASN A 765 4.21 14.84 7.07
CA ASN A 765 3.25 15.13 8.12
C ASN A 765 2.30 13.95 8.28
N THR A 766 2.58 13.11 9.27
CA THR A 766 1.75 11.93 9.56
C THR A 766 0.55 12.26 10.45
N GLN A 767 0.43 13.50 10.92
CA GLN A 767 -0.73 13.96 11.68
C GLN A 767 -1.84 14.38 10.70
N GLY A 768 -2.88 13.55 10.57
CA GLY A 768 -4.10 13.89 9.81
C GLY A 768 -4.41 12.95 8.64
N SER A 769 -4.90 13.52 7.54
CA SER A 769 -5.48 12.82 6.38
C SER A 769 -4.48 11.99 5.55
N LEU A 770 -3.21 11.91 5.95
CA LEU A 770 -2.21 11.06 5.27
C LEU A 770 -2.38 9.57 5.62
N SER A 771 -2.95 9.29 6.80
CA SER A 771 -3.24 7.93 7.25
C SER A 771 -4.21 7.18 6.32
N SER A 772 -5.07 7.89 5.58
CA SER A 772 -5.95 7.29 4.57
C SER A 772 -5.24 6.97 3.26
N LEU A 773 -4.10 7.61 2.96
CA LEU A 773 -3.26 7.31 1.80
C LEU A 773 -2.23 6.20 2.06
N ALA A 774 -2.00 5.80 3.32
CA ALA A 774 -1.08 4.71 3.68
C ALA A 774 -1.43 3.36 3.02
N GLY A 775 -2.70 3.16 2.64
CA GLY A 775 -3.16 1.98 1.88
C GLY A 775 -2.69 1.95 0.42
N LEU A 776 -2.26 3.08 -0.14
CA LEU A 776 -1.69 3.21 -1.48
C LEU A 776 -0.16 3.06 -1.50
N ALA A 777 0.47 2.97 -0.32
CA ALA A 777 1.91 2.83 -0.22
C ALA A 777 2.37 1.47 -0.77
N PRO A 778 3.29 1.43 -1.74
CA PRO A 778 3.70 0.19 -2.41
C PRO A 778 4.54 -0.75 -1.53
N ASN A 779 5.02 -0.28 -0.37
CA ASN A 779 5.90 -1.03 0.52
C ASN A 779 5.42 -0.92 2.00
N PRO A 780 5.36 -2.04 2.76
CA PRO A 780 5.06 -2.05 4.19
C PRO A 780 5.92 -1.09 5.04
N SER A 781 7.18 -0.83 4.65
CA SER A 781 8.05 0.10 5.38
C SER A 781 7.65 1.58 5.19
N ILE A 782 7.09 1.94 4.02
CA ILE A 782 6.52 3.27 3.80
C ILE A 782 5.19 3.39 4.54
N LYS A 783 4.41 2.29 4.56
CA LYS A 783 3.16 2.21 5.31
C LYS A 783 3.38 2.39 6.82
N SER A 784 4.37 1.73 7.43
CA SER A 784 4.67 1.87 8.86
C SER A 784 5.13 3.29 9.23
N LEU A 785 5.89 3.95 8.34
CA LEU A 785 6.26 5.36 8.50
C LEU A 785 5.04 6.29 8.46
N LEU A 786 4.05 6.00 7.61
CA LEU A 786 2.80 6.75 7.51
C LEU A 786 1.78 6.45 8.62
N GLU A 787 1.99 5.37 9.37
CA GLU A 787 1.18 4.97 10.53
C GLU A 787 1.71 5.57 11.86
N ASP A 788 2.92 6.15 11.87
CA ASP A 788 3.47 6.82 13.06
C ASP A 788 2.74 8.13 13.36
N SER A 789 2.49 8.42 14.64
CA SER A 789 1.78 9.61 15.11
C SER A 789 2.62 10.90 15.12
N ARG A 790 3.94 10.79 14.88
CA ARG A 790 4.87 11.92 14.85
C ARG A 790 5.33 12.25 13.42
N PRO A 791 5.39 13.54 13.06
CA PRO A 791 5.97 13.95 11.78
C PRO A 791 7.39 13.41 11.61
N THR A 792 7.74 13.10 10.38
CA THR A 792 9.07 12.59 10.02
C THR A 792 9.84 13.67 9.28
N LEU A 793 11.06 13.96 9.75
CA LEU A 793 12.04 14.77 9.03
C LEU A 793 13.30 13.95 8.77
N VAL A 794 13.70 13.89 7.50
CA VAL A 794 15.00 13.38 7.07
C VAL A 794 15.75 14.54 6.44
N VAL A 795 16.94 14.85 6.96
CA VAL A 795 17.83 15.89 6.44
C VAL A 795 18.99 15.22 5.72
N ILE A 796 19.37 15.72 4.55
CA ILE A 796 20.43 15.17 3.71
C ILE A 796 21.48 16.25 3.44
N ASP A 797 22.74 15.92 3.70
CA ASP A 797 23.91 16.76 3.43
C ASP A 797 24.81 16.08 2.41
N GLY A 798 25.11 16.77 1.31
CA GLY A 798 26.03 16.34 0.25
C GLY A 798 27.39 17.03 0.37
N GLU A 799 28.36 16.43 1.02
CA GLU A 799 29.75 16.91 1.07
C GLU A 799 30.54 16.46 -0.17
N THR A 800 31.80 16.88 -0.33
CA THR A 800 32.64 16.49 -1.50
C THR A 800 32.80 14.97 -1.63
N GLU A 801 33.02 14.27 -0.52
CA GLU A 801 33.33 12.84 -0.47
C GLU A 801 32.32 12.02 0.34
N ARG A 802 31.18 12.63 0.70
CA ARG A 802 30.20 12.00 1.60
C ARG A 802 28.78 12.49 1.32
N ILE A 803 27.81 11.59 1.40
CA ILE A 803 26.40 11.92 1.53
C ILE A 803 25.96 11.42 2.90
N ARG A 804 25.27 12.27 3.68
CA ARG A 804 24.79 11.93 5.02
C ARG A 804 23.31 12.25 5.12
N ALA A 805 22.50 11.26 5.46
CA ALA A 805 21.08 11.42 5.78
C ALA A 805 20.87 11.19 7.27
N VAL A 806 20.15 12.10 7.95
CA VAL A 806 19.94 12.06 9.41
C VAL A 806 18.47 12.29 9.74
N SER A 807 17.93 11.53 10.68
CA SER A 807 16.55 11.66 11.16
C SER A 807 16.43 11.38 12.66
N ARG A 808 15.48 12.04 13.32
CA ARG A 808 15.07 11.75 14.72
C ARG A 808 13.98 10.69 14.82
N THR A 809 13.35 10.32 13.71
CA THR A 809 12.27 9.35 13.70
C THR A 809 12.84 7.95 13.90
N ARG A 810 12.14 7.11 14.66
CA ARG A 810 12.55 5.74 14.96
C ARG A 810 12.38 4.85 13.73
N LEU A 811 13.42 4.77 12.91
CA LEU A 811 13.48 3.87 11.75
C LEU A 811 13.79 2.42 12.12
N THR A 812 13.77 2.06 13.42
CA THR A 812 14.07 0.72 13.90
C THR A 812 13.18 -0.35 13.27
N SER A 813 11.90 -0.06 13.03
CA SER A 813 10.97 -0.94 12.30
C SER A 813 11.41 -1.14 10.84
N LEU A 814 11.78 -0.07 10.13
CA LEU A 814 12.23 -0.09 8.75
C LEU A 814 13.54 -0.88 8.57
N VAL A 815 14.46 -0.75 9.53
CA VAL A 815 15.73 -1.48 9.55
C VAL A 815 15.54 -2.95 9.92
N LEU A 816 14.70 -3.26 10.93
CA LEU A 816 14.36 -4.64 11.27
C LEU A 816 13.64 -5.35 10.12
N ASP A 817 12.76 -4.66 9.40
CA ASP A 817 12.11 -5.18 8.18
C ASP A 817 13.11 -5.38 7.03
N MET A 818 14.09 -4.48 6.85
CA MET A 818 15.18 -4.68 5.88
C MET A 818 16.07 -5.88 6.25
N LEU A 819 16.38 -6.08 7.53
CA LEU A 819 17.15 -7.22 8.02
C LEU A 819 16.37 -8.54 7.89
N ALA A 820 15.05 -8.52 8.16
CA ALA A 820 14.17 -9.67 8.02
C ALA A 820 13.89 -10.03 6.55
N SER A 821 13.74 -9.03 5.67
CA SER A 821 13.56 -9.23 4.22
C SER A 821 14.85 -9.68 3.53
N GLY A 822 16.02 -9.35 4.08
CA GLY A 822 17.31 -9.85 3.63
C GLY A 822 17.57 -11.34 3.89
N THR A 823 16.81 -12.00 4.79
CA THR A 823 17.13 -13.37 5.24
C THR A 823 16.11 -14.45 4.86
N LEU A 824 14.88 -14.16 4.45
CA LEU A 824 13.92 -15.22 4.06
C LEU A 824 12.95 -14.79 2.94
N LYS A 825 13.40 -14.88 1.68
CA LYS A 825 12.58 -15.28 0.50
C LYS A 825 13.48 -15.43 -0.74
N ARG A 826 14.07 -16.63 -0.91
CA ARG A 826 14.49 -17.09 -2.24
C ARG A 826 13.24 -17.48 -3.02
N THR A 827 12.52 -16.49 -3.55
CA THR A 827 11.58 -16.72 -4.63
C THR A 827 12.25 -16.24 -5.91
N PRO A 828 12.62 -17.11 -6.87
CA PRO A 828 13.12 -16.64 -8.15
C PRO A 828 12.04 -15.79 -8.85
N PRO A 829 12.41 -14.70 -9.53
CA PRO A 829 11.45 -13.91 -10.29
C PRO A 829 10.78 -14.80 -11.35
N PRO A 830 9.45 -14.66 -11.59
CA PRO A 830 8.82 -15.33 -12.71
C PRO A 830 9.49 -14.86 -14.01
N ALA A 831 9.93 -15.81 -14.83
CA ALA A 831 10.50 -15.54 -16.13
C ALA A 831 9.53 -14.70 -16.97
N ALA A 832 9.84 -13.42 -17.17
CA ALA A 832 9.12 -12.56 -18.09
C ALA A 832 9.33 -13.06 -19.52
N LYS A 833 8.32 -13.73 -20.09
CA LYS A 833 8.19 -13.89 -21.53
C LYS A 833 7.83 -12.54 -22.14
N ALA A 834 8.84 -11.72 -22.41
CA ALA A 834 8.70 -10.57 -23.29
C ALA A 834 8.63 -11.05 -24.75
N ARG A 835 7.43 -11.02 -25.34
CA ARG A 835 7.25 -10.89 -26.80
C ARG A 835 5.85 -10.31 -27.07
N ALA A 836 5.78 -9.00 -27.17
CA ALA A 836 4.80 -8.33 -28.01
C ALA A 836 5.53 -7.18 -28.71
N GLN A 837 5.79 -7.39 -30.00
CA GLN A 837 6.23 -6.32 -30.91
C GLN A 837 5.10 -5.30 -30.98
N VAL A 838 5.35 -4.07 -30.52
CA VAL A 838 4.61 -2.91 -31.02
C VAL A 838 5.43 -2.40 -32.19
N LYS A 839 4.92 -2.64 -33.40
CA LYS A 839 5.35 -1.89 -34.58
C LYS A 839 4.70 -0.50 -34.50
N LEU A 840 5.53 0.50 -34.82
CA LEU A 840 5.19 1.90 -35.09
C LEU A 840 3.84 2.09 -35.76
#